data_AF-A0A0Q9KNJ7-F1
#
_entry.id   AF-A0A0Q9KNJ7-F1
#
_cell.length_a   1.000
_cell.length_b   1.000
_cell.length_c   1.000
_cell.angle_alpha   90.00
_cell.angle_beta   90.00
_cell.angle_gamma   90.00
#
_symmetry.space_group_name_H-M   'P 1'
#
loop_
_entity.id
_entity.type
_entity.pdbx_description
1 polymer ?
#
loop_
_entity_poly.entity_id
_entity_poly.type
_entity_poly.pdbx_seq_one_letter_code
_entity_poly.pdbx_strand_id
1 'polypeptide(L)'
;MNDPNGLVFHKGVYHLFFQYNPLGDRWGNMSWGHATSKNLVHWQQQPVAIPFDANEGVFSGSVVVDTTNSSGFGTTQNPPLVAMYTSAYTAASGRDGIQAQSLAYSTDDGQTWTKYSGNPVIDIGSREFRDPKVFWYSPAKEWRLVTVIANEHKVLIWRSTDLKQWTRLSEFGPRNATGGVWECPDLFPLAVDGDPTNIKWVMLVSLNPGGIAGGSGTQYFVGDFDGTTFTADGPASYEPPAGTLLQGFEDGYSGWTPTGTAFGSEPATGTLPGQQTVTGYVGKHLVNSFIDFDAAQGELTSPSFTVNQRHLNFLVAGGRHPAVPGATQGDPGGQLFEDFESLDSATHLPAGWTATGDFSGYGATSSGLPYHQGDKVLDTCVVPDKCDTATGTFVSPEFTVTRDYVNLLTAGGAHPLGTSGPTVVELVSGGQVVGSVTGNSSGDMDWRHIDARSVVGAQAHLVIRDENSSGDWGHLMVDDIRFSDTAAGPRDTQTTVNLVVDGEVVRSSTGTDSEALDWASWDLGDLQGREAKIRIIDHSSGGWGHILADQFMLASTPAKNGTDRASWVDFGRDNYAGVTFNGLPDDQRTTIGWMNNWQYAQDVPTNPWRGQMTMPRTLSLVSSSEGPQLRQTPVTGVDKVAVNRDKQQAKVRPVPSGEKATGLDASVARVDVRVALGSASEAGVVLRRTADGAVGTKVGVRGDGTLVVDRTKSGDVGFNALFASVEEAPVTVRDGEVTFTAYLDRSSVEVLAEGGQRSVTDLIYPPASATGVATYAVGGTAKAIDIKVTPIRP
;
A
#
# COMPACT_ATOMS: atom_id res chain seq x y z
N MET A 1 -9.58 -13.11 -8.39
CA MET A 1 -8.75 -14.05 -7.62
C MET A 1 -7.72 -13.23 -6.86
N ASN A 2 -7.46 -13.58 -5.59
CA ASN A 2 -6.35 -13.03 -4.80
C ASN A 2 -5.44 -14.14 -4.26
N ASP A 3 -5.24 -14.21 -2.95
CA ASP A 3 -4.24 -15.01 -2.26
C ASP A 3 -4.28 -16.50 -2.66
N PRO A 4 -3.12 -17.16 -2.85
CA PRO A 4 -3.05 -18.60 -2.91
C PRO A 4 -3.39 -19.19 -1.53
N ASN A 5 -4.19 -20.23 -1.51
CA ASN A 5 -4.61 -20.93 -0.31
C ASN A 5 -4.36 -22.42 -0.45
N GLY A 6 -4.31 -23.10 0.69
CA GLY A 6 -4.40 -24.55 0.72
C GLY A 6 -3.36 -25.30 -0.10
N LEU A 7 -2.20 -24.70 -0.38
CA LEU A 7 -1.19 -25.32 -1.23
C LEU A 7 -0.77 -26.65 -0.62
N VAL A 8 -1.12 -27.76 -1.28
CA VAL A 8 -0.84 -29.11 -0.79
C VAL A 8 -0.48 -30.03 -1.95
N PHE A 9 0.56 -30.83 -1.75
CA PHE A 9 0.93 -31.92 -2.63
C PHE A 9 0.40 -33.23 -2.05
N HIS A 10 -0.45 -33.91 -2.81
CA HIS A 10 -1.10 -35.15 -2.37
C HIS A 10 -1.19 -36.13 -3.54
N LYS A 11 -0.77 -37.38 -3.32
CA LYS A 11 -0.82 -38.47 -4.31
C LYS A 11 -0.31 -38.09 -5.72
N GLY A 12 0.77 -37.30 -5.80
CA GLY A 12 1.36 -36.91 -7.09
C GLY A 12 0.71 -35.69 -7.76
N VAL A 13 -0.19 -35.01 -7.06
CA VAL A 13 -0.95 -33.85 -7.54
C VAL A 13 -0.67 -32.64 -6.65
N TYR A 14 -0.33 -31.52 -7.27
CA TYR A 14 -0.27 -30.20 -6.63
C TYR A 14 -1.67 -29.59 -6.67
N HIS A 15 -2.21 -29.24 -5.50
CA HIS A 15 -3.46 -28.51 -5.35
C HIS A 15 -3.14 -27.05 -5.06
N LEU A 16 -3.74 -26.15 -5.84
CA LEU A 16 -3.73 -24.71 -5.65
C LEU A 16 -5.17 -24.31 -5.35
N PHE A 17 -5.45 -23.93 -4.12
CA PHE A 17 -6.67 -23.21 -3.80
C PHE A 17 -6.38 -21.72 -3.82
N PHE A 18 -7.40 -20.88 -3.89
CA PHE A 18 -7.22 -19.45 -3.96
C PHE A 18 -8.49 -18.70 -3.57
N GLN A 19 -8.32 -17.53 -2.98
CA GLN A 19 -9.43 -16.62 -2.73
C GLN A 19 -10.12 -16.24 -4.05
N TYR A 20 -11.42 -16.48 -4.11
CA TYR A 20 -12.21 -16.44 -5.34
C TYR A 20 -13.59 -15.84 -5.10
N ASN A 21 -14.00 -14.96 -6.02
CA ASN A 21 -15.39 -14.53 -6.15
C ASN A 21 -16.04 -15.34 -7.29
N PRO A 22 -16.96 -16.27 -7.00
CA PRO A 22 -17.64 -17.04 -8.05
C PRO A 22 -18.70 -16.23 -8.80
N LEU A 23 -19.06 -15.03 -8.33
CA LEU A 23 -20.14 -14.20 -8.87
C LEU A 23 -19.64 -12.97 -9.63
N GLY A 24 -18.34 -12.74 -9.73
CA GLY A 24 -17.79 -11.57 -10.41
C GLY A 24 -16.27 -11.54 -10.44
N ASP A 25 -15.72 -10.54 -11.12
CA ASP A 25 -14.27 -10.34 -11.27
C ASP A 25 -13.67 -9.36 -10.24
N ARG A 26 -14.50 -8.78 -9.37
CA ARG A 26 -14.09 -7.92 -8.25
C ARG A 26 -14.11 -8.66 -6.92
N TRP A 27 -13.50 -8.11 -5.88
CA TRP A 27 -13.54 -8.71 -4.54
C TRP A 27 -14.97 -8.65 -3.96
N GLY A 28 -15.40 -9.77 -3.38
CA GLY A 28 -16.72 -10.01 -2.80
C GLY A 28 -17.05 -11.51 -2.81
N ASN A 29 -17.99 -11.96 -1.98
CA ASN A 29 -18.43 -13.38 -1.96
C ASN A 29 -17.28 -14.40 -1.80
N MET A 30 -16.33 -14.09 -0.92
CA MET A 30 -15.06 -14.81 -0.80
C MET A 30 -15.25 -16.31 -0.55
N SER A 31 -14.78 -17.10 -1.50
CA SER A 31 -14.78 -18.55 -1.53
C SER A 31 -13.39 -19.06 -1.84
N TRP A 32 -13.13 -20.36 -1.65
CA TRP A 32 -11.93 -21.00 -2.19
C TRP A 32 -12.21 -21.60 -3.57
N GLY A 33 -11.61 -21.02 -4.60
CA GLY A 33 -11.45 -21.67 -5.90
C GLY A 33 -10.39 -22.77 -5.82
N HIS A 34 -10.31 -23.62 -6.85
CA HIS A 34 -9.42 -24.77 -6.87
C HIS A 34 -8.88 -25.05 -8.27
N ALA A 35 -7.59 -25.36 -8.35
CA ALA A 35 -6.91 -25.88 -9.52
C ALA A 35 -5.91 -26.98 -9.12
N THR A 36 -5.65 -27.90 -10.05
CA THR A 36 -4.71 -29.00 -9.84
C THR A 36 -3.67 -29.06 -10.95
N SER A 37 -2.44 -29.45 -10.62
CA SER A 37 -1.38 -29.70 -11.60
C SER A 37 -0.54 -30.92 -11.22
N LYS A 38 0.08 -31.56 -12.21
CA LYS A 38 1.12 -32.60 -11.99
C LYS A 38 2.54 -32.06 -12.09
N ASN A 39 2.71 -30.81 -12.53
CA ASN A 39 4.03 -30.26 -12.86
C ASN A 39 4.18 -28.77 -12.55
N LEU A 40 3.22 -28.16 -11.84
CA LEU A 40 3.20 -26.74 -11.46
C LEU A 40 3.15 -25.75 -12.63
N VAL A 41 2.92 -26.23 -13.85
CA VAL A 41 2.83 -25.40 -15.07
C VAL A 41 1.47 -25.56 -15.74
N HIS A 42 1.05 -26.80 -15.95
CA HIS A 42 -0.22 -27.11 -16.60
C HIS A 42 -1.28 -27.28 -15.52
N TRP A 43 -2.09 -26.25 -15.34
CA TRP A 43 -3.15 -26.20 -14.34
C TRP A 43 -4.50 -26.54 -14.95
N GLN A 44 -5.25 -27.39 -14.28
CA GLN A 44 -6.65 -27.67 -14.58
C GLN A 44 -7.51 -27.08 -13.47
N GLN A 45 -8.36 -26.12 -13.83
CA GLN A 45 -9.34 -25.56 -12.91
C GLN A 45 -10.38 -26.63 -12.54
N GLN A 46 -10.72 -26.66 -11.26
CA GLN A 46 -11.71 -27.56 -10.64
C GLN A 46 -12.94 -26.75 -10.19
N PRO A 47 -14.04 -27.41 -9.78
CA PRO A 47 -15.14 -26.72 -9.12
C PRO A 47 -14.70 -25.92 -7.89
N VAL A 48 -15.52 -24.95 -7.47
CA VAL A 48 -15.30 -24.21 -6.21
C VAL A 48 -15.22 -25.21 -5.06
N ALA A 49 -14.16 -25.11 -4.25
CA ALA A 49 -13.87 -26.05 -3.17
C ALA A 49 -14.70 -25.75 -1.92
N ILE A 50 -14.59 -24.52 -1.40
CA ILE A 50 -15.28 -24.10 -0.19
C ILE A 50 -16.04 -22.80 -0.51
N PRO A 51 -17.35 -22.84 -0.71
CA PRO A 51 -18.13 -21.64 -1.04
C PRO A 51 -18.38 -20.77 0.19
N PHE A 52 -18.47 -19.46 -0.04
CA PHE A 52 -19.12 -18.53 0.88
C PHE A 52 -20.59 -18.91 1.09
N ASP A 53 -21.18 -18.42 2.18
CA ASP A 53 -22.62 -18.52 2.41
C ASP A 53 -23.17 -17.26 3.10
N ALA A 54 -24.43 -17.30 3.51
CA ALA A 54 -25.07 -16.15 4.14
C ALA A 54 -24.38 -15.71 5.44
N ASN A 55 -23.77 -16.63 6.18
CA ASN A 55 -23.17 -16.40 7.50
C ASN A 55 -21.70 -16.00 7.43
N GLU A 56 -20.96 -16.45 6.41
CA GLU A 56 -19.51 -16.22 6.34
C GLU A 56 -18.97 -16.10 4.90
N GLY A 57 -17.96 -15.24 4.77
CA GLY A 57 -16.93 -15.37 3.74
C GLY A 57 -15.87 -16.37 4.18
N VAL A 58 -15.31 -17.10 3.22
CA VAL A 58 -14.20 -18.04 3.40
C VAL A 58 -12.92 -17.31 3.00
N PHE A 59 -12.16 -16.87 4.00
CA PHE A 59 -10.89 -16.15 3.85
C PHE A 59 -9.70 -17.12 3.82
N SER A 60 -8.51 -16.57 3.64
CA SER A 60 -7.28 -17.31 3.39
C SER A 60 -6.94 -18.33 4.48
N GLY A 61 -6.08 -19.29 4.13
CA GLY A 61 -5.69 -20.40 4.99
C GLY A 61 -4.92 -21.50 4.26
N SER A 62 -4.82 -22.66 4.90
CA SER A 62 -3.93 -23.76 4.48
C SER A 62 -4.60 -25.13 4.53
N VAL A 63 -4.00 -26.11 3.85
CA VAL A 63 -4.46 -27.50 3.81
C VAL A 63 -3.33 -28.43 4.24
N VAL A 64 -3.64 -29.45 5.02
CA VAL A 64 -2.71 -30.52 5.42
C VAL A 64 -3.27 -31.89 5.07
N VAL A 65 -2.37 -32.87 4.90
CA VAL A 65 -2.73 -34.28 4.78
C VAL A 65 -2.68 -34.90 6.19
N ASP A 66 -3.82 -35.23 6.77
CA ASP A 66 -3.90 -35.81 8.12
C ASP A 66 -3.68 -37.34 8.07
N THR A 67 -2.43 -37.73 7.82
CA THR A 67 -2.04 -39.14 7.57
C THR A 67 -2.36 -40.10 8.71
N THR A 68 -2.41 -39.61 9.95
CA THR A 68 -2.73 -40.40 11.15
C THR A 68 -4.22 -40.39 11.47
N ASN A 69 -5.03 -39.66 10.70
CA ASN A 69 -6.44 -39.40 10.97
C ASN A 69 -6.66 -38.85 12.39
N SER A 70 -5.75 -37.97 12.83
CA SER A 70 -5.81 -37.33 14.14
C SER A 70 -7.07 -36.49 14.33
N SER A 71 -7.61 -35.94 13.24
CA SER A 71 -8.89 -35.23 13.22
C SER A 71 -10.11 -36.15 13.32
N GLY A 72 -9.97 -37.44 12.97
CA GLY A 72 -11.09 -38.37 12.88
C GLY A 72 -12.06 -38.11 11.73
N PHE A 73 -11.72 -37.28 10.74
CA PHE A 73 -12.59 -36.99 9.58
C PHE A 73 -12.54 -38.04 8.47
N GLY A 74 -11.51 -38.89 8.44
CA GLY A 74 -11.34 -39.96 7.46
C GLY A 74 -10.88 -41.25 8.11
N THR A 75 -9.89 -41.91 7.51
CA THR A 75 -9.27 -43.14 8.05
C THR A 75 -7.78 -43.15 7.78
N THR A 76 -6.98 -43.99 8.43
CA THR A 76 -5.55 -44.12 8.10
C THR A 76 -5.29 -44.70 6.70
N GLN A 77 -6.25 -45.43 6.12
CA GLN A 77 -6.16 -46.00 4.77
C GLN A 77 -6.58 -44.98 3.70
N ASN A 78 -7.47 -44.06 4.06
CA ASN A 78 -7.89 -42.94 3.24
C ASN A 78 -7.85 -41.66 4.10
N PRO A 79 -6.64 -41.11 4.35
CA PRO A 79 -6.46 -39.97 5.23
C PRO A 79 -7.15 -38.73 4.64
N PRO A 80 -7.82 -37.92 5.47
CA PRO A 80 -8.49 -36.73 4.97
C PRO A 80 -7.47 -35.64 4.63
N LEU A 81 -7.80 -34.83 3.64
CA LEU A 81 -7.25 -33.47 3.54
C LEU A 81 -8.05 -32.58 4.48
N VAL A 82 -7.38 -31.77 5.29
CA VAL A 82 -8.04 -30.84 6.21
C VAL A 82 -7.59 -29.43 5.88
N ALA A 83 -8.56 -28.59 5.53
CA ALA A 83 -8.40 -27.16 5.34
C ALA A 83 -8.64 -26.47 6.68
N MET A 84 -7.74 -25.58 7.05
CA MET A 84 -7.98 -24.58 8.09
C MET A 84 -8.02 -23.22 7.39
N TYR A 85 -9.11 -22.47 7.61
CA TYR A 85 -9.39 -21.22 6.92
C TYR A 85 -9.98 -20.19 7.90
N THR A 86 -9.92 -18.91 7.53
CA THR A 86 -10.57 -17.86 8.32
C THR A 86 -12.04 -17.75 7.91
N SER A 87 -12.97 -17.94 8.84
CA SER A 87 -14.35 -17.51 8.69
C SER A 87 -14.44 -16.00 8.95
N ALA A 88 -14.77 -15.23 7.92
CA ALA A 88 -15.10 -13.81 8.03
C ALA A 88 -16.62 -13.68 8.17
N TYR A 89 -17.10 -13.51 9.40
CA TYR A 89 -18.52 -13.57 9.71
C TYR A 89 -19.27 -12.31 9.27
N THR A 90 -20.46 -12.53 8.71
CA THR A 90 -21.40 -11.47 8.34
C THR A 90 -22.37 -11.18 9.49
N ALA A 91 -23.11 -10.08 9.40
CA ALA A 91 -24.21 -9.78 10.33
C ALA A 91 -25.25 -10.92 10.46
N ALA A 92 -25.49 -11.70 9.40
CA ALA A 92 -26.46 -12.81 9.43
C ALA A 92 -26.05 -13.93 10.40
N SER A 93 -24.76 -14.07 10.70
CA SER A 93 -24.25 -15.03 11.69
C SER A 93 -24.46 -14.59 13.15
N GLY A 94 -24.84 -13.32 13.39
CA GLY A 94 -24.84 -12.71 14.73
C GLY A 94 -23.44 -12.36 15.26
N ARG A 95 -22.39 -12.48 14.43
CA ARG A 95 -20.98 -12.23 14.79
C ARG A 95 -20.32 -11.27 13.81
N ASP A 96 -21.02 -10.20 13.47
CA ASP A 96 -20.66 -9.29 12.39
C ASP A 96 -19.19 -8.82 12.46
N GLY A 97 -18.44 -9.09 11.40
CA GLY A 97 -17.03 -8.70 11.23
C GLY A 97 -16.03 -9.46 12.09
N ILE A 98 -16.43 -10.44 12.89
CA ILE A 98 -15.49 -11.32 13.60
C ILE A 98 -14.77 -12.22 12.59
N GLN A 99 -13.45 -12.33 12.76
CA GLN A 99 -12.61 -13.28 12.04
C GLN A 99 -12.17 -14.39 12.99
N ALA A 100 -12.49 -15.65 12.63
CA ALA A 100 -12.18 -16.82 13.46
C ALA A 100 -11.71 -18.01 12.61
N GLN A 101 -10.99 -18.96 13.21
CA GLN A 101 -10.37 -20.06 12.47
C GLN A 101 -11.28 -21.29 12.45
N SER A 102 -11.57 -21.77 11.25
CA SER A 102 -12.54 -22.83 10.95
C SER A 102 -11.90 -23.97 10.17
N LEU A 103 -12.52 -25.14 10.17
CA LEU A 103 -12.08 -26.33 9.44
C LEU A 103 -13.06 -26.73 8.35
N ALA A 104 -12.53 -27.27 7.26
CA ALA A 104 -13.25 -28.13 6.33
C ALA A 104 -12.39 -29.36 6.03
N TYR A 105 -13.01 -30.46 5.58
CA TYR A 105 -12.27 -31.67 5.23
C TYR A 105 -12.76 -32.29 3.92
N SER A 106 -11.86 -33.01 3.26
CA SER A 106 -12.12 -33.80 2.07
C SER A 106 -11.60 -35.22 2.27
N THR A 107 -12.41 -36.20 1.85
CA THR A 107 -12.05 -37.64 1.85
C THR A 107 -11.98 -38.21 0.43
N ASP A 108 -12.03 -37.34 -0.59
CA ASP A 108 -12.05 -37.68 -2.01
C ASP A 108 -10.92 -36.95 -2.77
N ASP A 109 -9.75 -36.87 -2.12
CA ASP A 109 -8.52 -36.29 -2.67
C ASP A 109 -8.66 -34.79 -3.03
N GLY A 110 -9.47 -34.04 -2.28
CA GLY A 110 -9.59 -32.59 -2.39
C GLY A 110 -10.66 -32.11 -3.37
N GLN A 111 -11.49 -33.01 -3.90
CA GLN A 111 -12.50 -32.70 -4.91
C GLN A 111 -13.78 -32.11 -4.32
N THR A 112 -14.20 -32.58 -3.14
CA THR A 112 -15.33 -32.00 -2.40
C THR A 112 -14.96 -31.76 -0.94
N TRP A 113 -15.55 -30.72 -0.35
CA TRP A 113 -15.22 -30.28 1.00
C TRP A 113 -16.46 -30.17 1.88
N THR A 114 -16.34 -30.64 3.12
CA THR A 114 -17.37 -30.53 4.16
C THR A 114 -16.88 -29.60 5.25
N LYS A 115 -17.58 -28.47 5.50
CA LYS A 115 -17.31 -27.60 6.65
C LYS A 115 -17.56 -28.37 7.95
N TYR A 116 -16.65 -28.28 8.91
CA TYR A 116 -16.79 -28.96 10.19
C TYR A 116 -17.91 -28.33 11.03
N SER A 117 -18.84 -29.16 11.53
CA SER A 117 -20.00 -28.70 12.29
C SER A 117 -19.66 -28.04 13.63
N GLY A 118 -18.43 -28.23 14.14
CA GLY A 118 -17.95 -27.60 15.36
C GLY A 118 -17.19 -26.29 15.14
N ASN A 119 -17.29 -25.68 13.96
CA ASN A 119 -16.64 -24.40 13.67
C ASN A 119 -17.24 -23.22 14.47
N PRO A 120 -16.43 -22.19 14.78
CA PRO A 120 -14.98 -22.13 14.58
C PRO A 120 -14.22 -22.91 15.67
N VAL A 121 -13.00 -23.36 15.35
CA VAL A 121 -12.12 -24.08 16.29
C VAL A 121 -11.19 -23.16 17.09
N ILE A 122 -10.96 -21.93 16.62
CA ILE A 122 -10.29 -20.88 17.38
C ILE A 122 -11.03 -19.56 17.16
N ASP A 123 -11.49 -18.94 18.24
CA ASP A 123 -12.03 -17.58 18.24
C ASP A 123 -11.45 -16.80 19.41
N ILE A 124 -10.95 -15.59 19.12
CA ILE A 124 -10.42 -14.65 20.12
C ILE A 124 -11.25 -13.36 20.21
N GLY A 125 -12.39 -13.29 19.51
CA GLY A 125 -13.28 -12.14 19.49
C GLY A 125 -12.75 -10.94 18.69
N SER A 126 -11.79 -11.17 17.78
CA SER A 126 -11.15 -10.11 17.00
C SER A 126 -11.76 -9.97 15.60
N ARG A 127 -11.74 -8.74 15.06
CA ARG A 127 -12.07 -8.45 13.65
C ARG A 127 -10.86 -8.55 12.73
N GLU A 128 -9.66 -8.73 13.29
CA GLU A 128 -8.38 -8.69 12.59
C GLU A 128 -7.53 -9.95 12.87
N PHE A 129 -8.16 -11.13 12.93
CA PHE A 129 -7.49 -12.40 13.27
C PHE A 129 -7.66 -13.45 12.17
N ARG A 130 -6.60 -13.71 11.39
CA ARG A 130 -6.73 -14.46 10.13
C ARG A 130 -5.50 -15.26 9.70
N ASP A 131 -5.64 -15.85 8.52
CA ASP A 131 -4.65 -16.52 7.67
C ASP A 131 -3.92 -17.69 8.33
N PRO A 132 -4.63 -18.76 8.73
CA PRO A 132 -4.05 -19.90 9.42
C PRO A 132 -3.17 -20.75 8.49
N LYS A 133 -1.88 -20.82 8.78
CA LYS A 133 -0.94 -21.81 8.19
C LYS A 133 -0.65 -22.94 9.18
N VAL A 134 -1.18 -24.13 8.85
CA VAL A 134 -1.00 -25.36 9.61
C VAL A 134 0.11 -26.21 8.98
N PHE A 135 0.94 -26.82 9.82
CA PHE A 135 1.92 -27.82 9.41
C PHE A 135 2.13 -28.87 10.51
N TRP A 136 2.67 -30.03 10.13
CA TRP A 136 3.03 -31.08 11.08
C TRP A 136 4.43 -30.84 11.65
N TYR A 137 4.58 -30.81 12.97
CA TYR A 137 5.87 -30.68 13.63
C TYR A 137 6.37 -32.06 14.09
N SER A 138 7.15 -32.70 13.22
CA SER A 138 7.68 -34.05 13.39
C SER A 138 8.37 -34.32 14.75
N PRO A 139 9.18 -33.39 15.32
CA PRO A 139 9.85 -33.66 16.60
C PRO A 139 8.88 -33.91 17.77
N ALA A 140 7.74 -33.21 17.81
CA ALA A 140 6.74 -33.37 18.88
C ALA A 140 5.60 -34.32 18.51
N LYS A 141 5.47 -34.71 17.23
CA LYS A 141 4.32 -35.44 16.69
C LYS A 141 2.99 -34.74 16.97
N GLU A 142 2.97 -33.43 16.70
CA GLU A 142 1.83 -32.56 16.90
C GLU A 142 1.69 -31.62 15.70
N TRP A 143 0.50 -31.06 15.52
CA TRP A 143 0.27 -29.95 14.60
C TRP A 143 0.79 -28.64 15.19
N ARG A 144 1.28 -27.78 14.31
CA ARG A 144 1.57 -26.38 14.57
C ARG A 144 0.73 -25.52 13.66
N LEU A 145 0.38 -24.36 14.16
CA LEU A 145 -0.37 -23.34 13.45
C LEU A 145 0.29 -21.99 13.69
N VAL A 146 0.44 -21.21 12.63
CA VAL A 146 0.68 -19.77 12.71
C VAL A 146 -0.53 -19.01 12.15
N THR A 147 -0.91 -17.93 12.81
CA THR A 147 -2.03 -17.01 12.47
C THR A 147 -1.59 -15.59 12.76
N VAL A 148 -2.24 -14.57 12.20
CA VAL A 148 -1.92 -13.16 12.49
C VAL A 148 -3.02 -12.48 13.29
N ILE A 149 -2.64 -11.61 14.23
CA ILE A 149 -3.45 -10.45 14.59
C ILE A 149 -2.94 -9.29 13.74
N ALA A 150 -3.69 -8.97 12.69
CA ALA A 150 -3.17 -8.28 11.52
C ALA A 150 -2.77 -6.83 11.83
N ASN A 151 -3.62 -6.10 12.55
CA ASN A 151 -3.38 -4.71 12.97
C ASN A 151 -2.36 -4.56 14.12
N GLU A 152 -2.15 -5.62 14.90
CA GLU A 152 -1.11 -5.63 15.95
C GLU A 152 0.27 -6.04 15.42
N HIS A 153 0.36 -6.46 14.15
CA HIS A 153 1.58 -6.96 13.52
C HIS A 153 2.21 -8.12 14.34
N LYS A 154 1.37 -9.06 14.76
CA LYS A 154 1.76 -10.22 15.57
C LYS A 154 1.36 -11.53 14.92
N VAL A 155 2.31 -12.45 14.83
CA VAL A 155 2.05 -13.86 14.52
C VAL A 155 1.85 -14.62 15.84
N LEU A 156 0.75 -15.36 15.95
CA LEU A 156 0.49 -16.28 17.06
C LEU A 156 0.84 -17.71 16.67
N ILE A 157 1.54 -18.42 17.56
CA ILE A 157 1.93 -19.82 17.37
C ILE A 157 1.07 -20.71 18.28
N TRP A 158 0.56 -21.80 17.73
CA TRP A 158 -0.32 -22.74 18.44
C TRP A 158 0.11 -24.18 18.23
N ARG A 159 -0.37 -25.09 19.11
CA ARG A 159 -0.30 -26.54 18.90
C ARG A 159 -1.66 -27.21 18.99
N SER A 160 -1.76 -28.35 18.33
CA SER A 160 -2.89 -29.28 18.47
C SER A 160 -2.46 -30.73 18.26
N THR A 161 -3.13 -31.66 18.90
CA THR A 161 -3.00 -33.10 18.64
C THR A 161 -4.07 -33.63 17.68
N ASP A 162 -5.13 -32.87 17.39
CA ASP A 162 -6.33 -33.34 16.70
C ASP A 162 -6.91 -32.34 15.67
N LEU A 163 -6.20 -31.24 15.40
CA LEU A 163 -6.61 -30.09 14.57
C LEU A 163 -7.82 -29.30 15.08
N LYS A 164 -8.48 -29.73 16.15
CA LYS A 164 -9.74 -29.15 16.65
C LYS A 164 -9.52 -28.36 17.94
N GLN A 165 -8.72 -28.90 18.86
CA GLN A 165 -8.39 -28.26 20.12
C GLN A 165 -6.99 -27.65 20.01
N TRP A 166 -6.92 -26.33 20.18
CA TRP A 166 -5.69 -25.57 20.01
C TRP A 166 -5.25 -24.94 21.32
N THR A 167 -3.96 -25.06 21.63
CA THR A 167 -3.32 -24.37 22.75
C THR A 167 -2.36 -23.34 22.18
N ARG A 168 -2.53 -22.07 22.57
CA ARG A 168 -1.57 -21.00 22.24
C ARG A 168 -0.23 -21.27 22.91
N LEU A 169 0.85 -21.07 22.18
CA LEU A 169 2.22 -21.29 22.62
C LEU A 169 2.97 -19.99 22.83
N SER A 170 3.12 -19.19 21.77
CA SER A 170 3.90 -17.96 21.79
C SER A 170 3.34 -16.93 20.80
N GLU A 171 4.01 -15.79 20.72
CA GLU A 171 3.82 -14.77 19.69
C GLU A 171 5.16 -14.32 19.11
N PHE A 172 5.12 -13.71 17.92
CA PHE A 172 6.26 -13.09 17.24
C PHE A 172 5.84 -11.76 16.62
N GLY A 173 6.68 -10.74 16.73
CA GLY A 173 6.41 -9.38 16.25
C GLY A 173 5.84 -8.42 17.30
N PRO A 174 5.68 -7.12 16.99
CA PRO A 174 6.05 -6.46 15.72
C PRO A 174 7.57 -6.45 15.48
N ARG A 175 8.01 -6.54 14.22
CA ARG A 175 9.44 -6.42 13.83
C ARG A 175 9.59 -6.05 12.36
N ASN A 176 10.59 -5.24 12.01
CA ASN A 176 10.85 -4.79 10.63
C ASN A 176 9.63 -4.08 10.00
N ALA A 177 9.19 -4.43 8.79
CA ALA A 177 8.16 -3.68 8.07
C ALA A 177 6.78 -3.85 8.76
N THR A 178 6.20 -2.72 9.16
CA THR A 178 4.90 -2.65 9.89
C THR A 178 4.04 -1.49 9.37
N GLY A 179 4.28 -1.04 8.14
CA GLY A 179 3.54 0.07 7.51
C GLY A 179 2.09 -0.26 7.10
N GLY A 180 1.60 -1.44 7.45
CA GLY A 180 0.25 -1.92 7.21
C GLY A 180 0.05 -3.31 7.79
N VAL A 181 -1.20 -3.78 7.75
CA VAL A 181 -1.60 -4.99 8.46
C VAL A 181 -0.79 -6.21 8.01
N TRP A 182 -0.36 -7.04 8.95
CA TRP A 182 0.32 -8.31 8.65
C TRP A 182 -0.68 -9.38 8.24
N GLU A 183 -0.36 -10.12 7.18
CA GLU A 183 -1.21 -11.15 6.58
C GLU A 183 -0.38 -12.36 6.15
N CYS A 184 -1.05 -13.48 5.87
CA CYS A 184 -0.49 -14.68 5.23
C CYS A 184 0.85 -15.17 5.82
N PRO A 185 0.91 -15.52 7.12
CA PRO A 185 2.12 -16.02 7.74
C PRO A 185 2.42 -17.45 7.25
N ASP A 186 3.70 -17.79 7.09
CA ASP A 186 4.14 -19.17 6.85
C ASP A 186 5.45 -19.46 7.59
N LEU A 187 5.56 -20.64 8.22
CA LEU A 187 6.71 -21.05 9.02
C LEU A 187 7.21 -22.43 8.59
N PHE A 188 8.45 -22.50 8.12
CA PHE A 188 9.04 -23.75 7.61
C PHE A 188 10.57 -23.80 7.78
N PRO A 189 11.17 -25.01 7.87
CA PRO A 189 12.62 -25.17 7.89
C PRO A 189 13.22 -25.12 6.48
N LEU A 190 14.44 -24.63 6.36
CA LEU A 190 15.29 -24.69 5.17
C LEU A 190 16.74 -25.01 5.57
N ALA A 191 17.42 -25.83 4.75
CA ALA A 191 18.85 -26.06 4.85
C ALA A 191 19.62 -24.86 4.28
N VAL A 192 20.62 -24.37 5.02
CA VAL A 192 21.53 -23.32 4.57
C VAL A 192 22.56 -23.95 3.63
N ASP A 193 22.69 -23.40 2.43
CA ASP A 193 23.56 -23.90 1.35
C ASP A 193 23.30 -25.38 0.99
N GLY A 194 22.11 -25.89 1.30
CA GLY A 194 21.74 -27.30 1.09
C GLY A 194 22.35 -28.28 2.10
N ASP A 195 22.98 -27.80 3.19
CA ASP A 195 23.50 -28.65 4.26
C ASP A 195 22.37 -29.08 5.22
N PRO A 196 21.97 -30.37 5.25
CA PRO A 196 20.87 -30.84 6.10
C PRO A 196 21.21 -30.82 7.60
N THR A 197 22.48 -30.60 7.96
CA THR A 197 22.91 -30.44 9.36
C THR A 197 22.86 -29.00 9.85
N ASN A 198 22.69 -28.05 8.92
CA ASN A 198 22.56 -26.63 9.20
C ASN A 198 21.18 -26.13 8.75
N ILE A 199 20.17 -26.39 9.59
CA ILE A 199 18.79 -25.98 9.35
C ILE A 199 18.52 -24.66 10.06
N LYS A 200 17.91 -23.73 9.33
CA LYS A 200 17.26 -22.54 9.88
C LYS A 200 15.77 -22.58 9.57
N TRP A 201 14.98 -21.89 10.38
CA TRP A 201 13.56 -21.69 10.14
C TRP A 201 13.33 -20.33 9.49
N VAL A 202 12.36 -20.28 8.58
CA VAL A 202 11.94 -19.06 7.89
C VAL A 202 10.49 -18.77 8.24
N MET A 203 10.23 -17.55 8.69
CA MET A 203 8.88 -16.99 8.83
C MET A 203 8.64 -16.03 7.66
N LEU A 204 7.69 -16.33 6.79
CA LEU A 204 7.15 -15.37 5.83
C LEU A 204 6.01 -14.59 6.49
N VAL A 205 5.94 -13.29 6.20
CA VAL A 205 4.80 -12.44 6.58
C VAL A 205 4.55 -11.44 5.45
N SER A 206 3.34 -11.42 4.91
CA SER A 206 2.91 -10.40 3.97
C SER A 206 2.36 -9.17 4.71
N LEU A 207 2.38 -7.99 4.10
CA LEU A 207 1.74 -6.79 4.65
C LEU A 207 1.11 -5.89 3.59
N ASN A 208 0.04 -5.19 3.97
CA ASN A 208 -0.63 -4.22 3.12
C ASN A 208 -1.25 -3.05 3.91
N PRO A 209 -1.00 -1.77 3.55
CA PRO A 209 0.08 -1.31 2.66
C PRO A 209 1.46 -1.46 3.34
N GLY A 210 2.51 -0.87 2.77
CA GLY A 210 3.85 -0.83 3.36
C GLY A 210 4.89 -1.76 2.73
N GLY A 211 4.57 -2.40 1.60
CA GLY A 211 5.55 -3.11 0.77
C GLY A 211 6.67 -2.18 0.26
N ILE A 212 7.87 -2.72 0.04
CA ILE A 212 9.05 -1.95 -0.40
C ILE A 212 8.84 -1.15 -1.68
N ALA A 213 8.03 -1.68 -2.62
CA ALA A 213 7.68 -1.02 -3.87
C ALA A 213 6.38 -0.19 -3.77
N GLY A 214 5.77 -0.08 -2.59
CA GLY A 214 4.47 0.53 -2.37
C GLY A 214 3.30 -0.46 -2.42
N GLY A 215 2.24 -0.14 -1.69
CA GLY A 215 1.09 -1.03 -1.56
C GLY A 215 1.43 -2.30 -0.79
N SER A 216 1.01 -3.44 -1.30
CA SER A 216 1.21 -4.74 -0.66
C SER A 216 2.57 -5.37 -0.99
N GLY A 217 3.17 -6.12 -0.05
CA GLY A 217 4.42 -6.85 -0.28
C GLY A 217 4.66 -7.99 0.72
N THR A 218 5.74 -8.76 0.56
CA THR A 218 6.06 -9.90 1.43
C THR A 218 7.48 -9.83 1.98
N GLN A 219 7.61 -9.80 3.31
CA GLN A 219 8.88 -9.88 4.01
C GLN A 219 9.13 -11.29 4.57
N TYR A 220 10.36 -11.56 4.98
CA TYR A 220 10.74 -12.79 5.65
C TYR A 220 11.72 -12.56 6.80
N PHE A 221 11.76 -13.53 7.70
CA PHE A 221 12.69 -13.61 8.83
C PHE A 221 13.36 -14.97 8.84
N VAL A 222 14.67 -15.01 9.05
CA VAL A 222 15.45 -16.24 9.27
C VAL A 222 15.73 -16.36 10.76
N GLY A 223 15.65 -17.56 11.32
CA GLY A 223 15.86 -17.81 12.74
C GLY A 223 15.81 -19.27 13.14
N ASP A 224 15.52 -19.51 14.40
CA ASP A 224 15.39 -20.84 15.00
C ASP A 224 13.96 -21.04 15.53
N PHE A 225 13.47 -22.29 15.49
CA PHE A 225 12.18 -22.68 16.05
C PHE A 225 12.32 -23.92 16.92
N ASP A 226 12.05 -23.78 18.21
CA ASP A 226 12.17 -24.86 19.20
C ASP A 226 10.91 -25.74 19.29
N GLY A 227 9.94 -25.52 18.41
CA GLY A 227 8.63 -26.17 18.45
C GLY A 227 7.58 -25.38 19.24
N THR A 228 7.95 -24.27 19.87
CA THR A 228 7.07 -23.39 20.65
C THR A 228 7.21 -21.94 20.21
N THR A 229 8.44 -21.44 20.17
CA THR A 229 8.78 -20.04 19.91
C THR A 229 9.69 -19.94 18.70
N PHE A 230 9.37 -19.04 17.77
CA PHE A 230 10.26 -18.65 16.69
C PHE A 230 11.13 -17.48 17.15
N THR A 231 12.46 -17.66 17.08
CA THR A 231 13.45 -16.64 17.44
C THR A 231 14.21 -16.23 16.20
N ALA A 232 13.88 -15.06 15.64
CA ALA A 232 14.57 -14.54 14.45
C ALA A 232 16.00 -14.10 14.79
N ASP A 233 16.93 -14.40 13.88
CA ASP A 233 18.34 -14.02 13.97
C ASP A 233 18.51 -12.49 14.06
N GLY A 234 19.66 -12.06 14.59
CA GLY A 234 19.96 -10.63 14.83
C GLY A 234 19.32 -10.07 16.11
N PRO A 235 19.52 -8.78 16.40
CA PRO A 235 19.03 -8.16 17.63
C PRO A 235 17.50 -8.02 17.61
N ALA A 236 16.88 -8.18 18.78
CA ALA A 236 15.42 -8.07 18.94
C ALA A 236 14.91 -6.64 18.68
N SER A 237 15.69 -5.63 19.07
CA SER A 237 15.47 -4.21 18.75
C SER A 237 16.46 -3.73 17.70
N TYR A 238 16.05 -2.71 16.95
CA TYR A 238 16.98 -1.97 16.10
C TYR A 238 17.61 -0.84 16.90
N GLU A 239 18.93 -0.81 16.92
CA GLU A 239 19.69 0.31 17.45
C GLU A 239 20.00 1.28 16.30
N PRO A 240 19.55 2.55 16.38
CA PRO A 240 19.89 3.53 15.36
C PRO A 240 21.41 3.82 15.34
N PRO A 241 21.94 4.44 14.27
CA PRO A 241 23.32 4.88 14.26
C PRO A 241 23.62 5.83 15.42
N ALA A 242 24.84 5.73 15.97
CA ALA A 242 25.29 6.62 17.04
C ALA A 242 25.22 8.09 16.62
N GLY A 243 24.77 8.96 17.54
CA GLY A 243 24.59 10.37 17.30
C GLY A 243 24.47 11.19 18.58
N THR A 244 24.29 12.49 18.42
CA THR A 244 24.04 13.45 19.50
C THR A 244 22.54 13.62 19.68
N LEU A 245 22.00 13.22 20.83
CA LEU A 245 20.60 13.43 21.19
C LEU A 245 20.34 14.93 21.38
N LEU A 246 19.40 15.48 20.60
CA LEU A 246 18.86 16.82 20.77
C LEU A 246 17.71 16.82 21.77
N GLN A 247 16.79 15.85 21.62
CA GLN A 247 15.65 15.69 22.52
C GLN A 247 15.09 14.27 22.47
N GLY A 248 14.89 13.68 23.65
CA GLY A 248 14.19 12.39 23.85
C GLY A 248 13.03 12.50 24.84
N PHE A 249 12.65 13.72 25.25
CA PHE A 249 11.45 14.02 26.06
C PHE A 249 11.37 13.41 27.46
N GLU A 250 12.39 12.67 27.93
CA GLU A 250 12.43 12.09 29.27
C GLU A 250 12.45 13.13 30.42
N ASP A 251 12.92 14.35 30.14
CA ASP A 251 12.96 15.47 31.08
C ASP A 251 11.90 16.55 30.74
N GLY A 252 10.80 16.14 30.10
CA GLY A 252 9.71 17.03 29.71
C GLY A 252 10.01 17.89 28.47
N TYR A 253 9.20 18.94 28.28
CA TYR A 253 9.36 19.91 27.18
C TYR A 253 10.40 21.00 27.46
N SER A 254 11.47 20.69 28.19
CA SER A 254 12.49 21.69 28.57
C SER A 254 13.03 22.44 27.35
N GLY A 255 12.77 23.76 27.29
CA GLY A 255 13.16 24.64 26.18
C GLY A 255 12.27 24.58 24.94
N TRP A 256 11.33 23.64 24.85
CA TRP A 256 10.34 23.59 23.78
C TRP A 256 9.14 24.47 24.11
N THR A 257 8.55 25.06 23.08
CA THR A 257 7.42 26.00 23.21
C THR A 257 6.17 25.38 22.57
N PRO A 258 5.19 24.95 23.38
CA PRO A 258 3.89 24.55 22.86
C PRO A 258 3.02 25.76 22.53
N THR A 259 2.18 25.62 21.51
CA THR A 259 1.04 26.50 21.19
C THR A 259 -0.20 25.64 21.00
N GLY A 260 -1.38 26.22 21.20
CA GLY A 260 -2.63 25.46 21.13
C GLY A 260 -2.78 24.47 22.29
N THR A 261 -3.45 23.35 22.04
CA THR A 261 -3.83 22.35 23.04
C THR A 261 -3.33 20.93 22.73
N ALA A 262 -2.86 20.68 21.51
CA ALA A 262 -2.45 19.36 21.01
C ALA A 262 -1.41 18.64 21.88
N PHE A 263 -0.47 19.36 22.51
CA PHE A 263 0.68 18.74 23.19
C PHE A 263 0.60 18.82 24.72
N GLY A 264 -0.45 19.43 25.28
CA GLY A 264 -0.56 19.64 26.72
C GLY A 264 0.64 20.39 27.33
N SER A 265 0.92 20.13 28.61
CA SER A 265 2.03 20.76 29.35
C SER A 265 3.26 19.86 29.52
N GLU A 266 3.13 18.56 29.28
CA GLU A 266 4.19 17.56 29.45
C GLU A 266 4.05 16.42 28.43
N PRO A 267 5.15 15.75 28.04
CA PRO A 267 5.12 14.55 27.22
C PRO A 267 4.27 13.43 27.83
N ALA A 268 3.60 12.64 26.99
CA ALA A 268 2.82 11.50 27.43
C ALA A 268 3.72 10.33 27.89
N THR A 269 3.17 9.42 28.71
CA THR A 269 3.88 8.21 29.18
C THR A 269 3.61 6.97 28.33
N GLY A 270 3.07 7.15 27.12
CA GLY A 270 2.67 6.10 26.20
C GLY A 270 1.27 6.35 25.62
N THR A 271 0.44 5.31 25.64
CA THR A 271 -0.93 5.31 25.09
C THR A 271 -1.89 6.18 25.90
N LEU A 272 -2.65 7.04 25.23
CA LEU A 272 -3.71 7.84 25.84
C LEU A 272 -5.07 7.11 25.85
N PRO A 273 -6.00 7.45 26.75
CA PRO A 273 -7.32 6.82 26.79
C PRO A 273 -8.06 6.95 25.46
N GLY A 274 -8.56 5.82 24.93
CA GLY A 274 -9.27 5.79 23.64
C GLY A 274 -8.36 5.63 22.42
N GLN A 275 -7.05 5.73 22.59
CA GLN A 275 -6.06 5.51 21.55
C GLN A 275 -5.78 4.02 21.35
N GLN A 276 -5.34 3.65 20.15
CA GLN A 276 -4.74 2.33 19.91
C GLN A 276 -3.40 2.22 20.65
N THR A 277 -2.89 0.99 20.86
CA THR A 277 -1.67 0.80 21.64
C THR A 277 -0.46 1.41 20.94
N VAL A 278 0.16 2.39 21.60
CA VAL A 278 1.37 3.08 21.14
C VAL A 278 2.62 2.24 21.42
N THR A 279 3.48 2.08 20.41
CA THR A 279 4.71 1.29 20.49
C THR A 279 5.86 1.96 19.73
N GLY A 280 7.10 1.50 19.95
CA GLY A 280 8.27 1.93 19.17
C GLY A 280 9.03 3.17 19.70
N TYR A 281 8.48 3.90 20.68
CA TYR A 281 9.19 4.99 21.37
C TYR A 281 10.27 4.45 22.33
N VAL A 282 11.25 5.29 22.67
CA VAL A 282 12.40 4.91 23.49
C VAL A 282 12.36 5.66 24.81
N GLY A 283 12.37 4.92 25.91
CA GLY A 283 12.33 5.48 27.26
C GLY A 283 10.94 5.36 27.87
N LYS A 284 10.51 6.37 28.61
CA LYS A 284 9.23 6.42 29.31
C LYS A 284 8.28 7.46 28.74
N HIS A 285 8.78 8.41 27.96
CA HIS A 285 8.00 9.55 27.51
C HIS A 285 8.10 9.75 26.00
N LEU A 286 7.07 10.36 25.42
CA LEU A 286 7.04 10.73 23.99
C LEU A 286 6.14 11.94 23.76
N VAL A 287 6.28 12.58 22.60
CA VAL A 287 5.26 13.50 22.09
C VAL A 287 4.08 12.68 21.59
N ASN A 288 2.88 12.98 22.08
CA ASN A 288 1.64 12.34 21.64
C ASN A 288 0.53 13.39 21.62
N SER A 289 0.00 13.70 20.44
CA SER A 289 -1.07 14.70 20.30
C SER A 289 -2.49 14.14 20.20
N PHE A 290 -2.71 12.85 20.54
CA PHE A 290 -4.05 12.24 20.66
C PHE A 290 -4.82 12.79 21.89
N ILE A 291 -4.79 14.10 22.13
CA ILE A 291 -5.54 14.74 23.21
C ILE A 291 -6.96 15.02 22.70
N ASP A 292 -7.96 14.76 23.56
CA ASP A 292 -9.38 14.93 23.24
C ASP A 292 -9.84 14.16 21.99
N PHE A 293 -9.34 12.93 21.79
CA PHE A 293 -9.69 12.05 20.67
C PHE A 293 -9.44 12.70 19.29
N ASP A 294 -8.21 13.18 19.06
CA ASP A 294 -7.77 13.93 17.87
C ASP A 294 -8.28 15.38 17.79
N ALA A 295 -9.19 15.84 18.67
CA ALA A 295 -9.77 17.18 18.52
C ALA A 295 -8.79 18.34 18.83
N ALA A 296 -7.73 18.08 19.59
CA ALA A 296 -6.80 19.11 20.05
C ALA A 296 -5.78 19.48 18.95
N GLN A 297 -5.66 20.78 18.66
CA GLN A 297 -4.72 21.29 17.64
C GLN A 297 -3.67 22.20 18.27
N GLY A 298 -2.49 22.28 17.64
CA GLY A 298 -1.39 23.11 18.11
C GLY A 298 -0.03 22.75 17.51
N GLU A 299 1.01 23.34 18.07
CA GLU A 299 2.39 23.09 17.66
C GLU A 299 3.31 22.94 18.86
N LEU A 300 4.44 22.27 18.65
CA LEU A 300 5.53 22.14 19.61
C LEU A 300 6.85 22.48 18.92
N THR A 301 7.47 23.59 19.30
CA THR A 301 8.67 24.13 18.64
C THR A 301 9.92 23.98 19.50
N SER A 302 11.02 23.49 18.93
CA SER A 302 12.29 23.31 19.64
C SER A 302 13.08 24.62 19.83
N PRO A 303 14.07 24.63 20.75
CA PRO A 303 15.18 25.57 20.67
C PRO A 303 15.92 25.50 19.32
N SER A 304 16.66 26.55 18.98
CA SER A 304 17.58 26.51 17.83
C SER A 304 18.76 25.58 18.11
N PHE A 305 19.24 24.90 17.07
CA PHE A 305 20.47 24.11 17.10
C PHE A 305 21.26 24.25 15.80
N THR A 306 22.58 24.09 15.89
CA THR A 306 23.47 24.09 14.71
C THR A 306 23.45 22.72 14.03
N VAL A 307 23.23 22.69 12.71
CA VAL A 307 23.40 21.48 11.89
C VAL A 307 24.89 21.19 11.73
N ASN A 308 25.41 20.22 12.48
CA ASN A 308 26.82 19.83 12.47
C ASN A 308 27.07 18.34 12.13
N GLN A 309 26.00 17.63 11.77
CA GLN A 309 26.03 16.25 11.32
C GLN A 309 25.21 16.12 10.04
N ARG A 310 25.51 15.10 9.23
CA ARG A 310 24.86 14.92 7.92
C ARG A 310 23.38 14.56 8.03
N HIS A 311 22.96 13.88 9.10
CA HIS A 311 21.60 13.41 9.24
C HIS A 311 20.95 13.89 10.54
N LEU A 312 19.64 14.12 10.47
CA LEU A 312 18.75 14.17 11.64
C LEU A 312 17.84 12.95 11.59
N ASN A 313 18.04 12.05 12.55
CA ASN A 313 17.23 10.87 12.78
C ASN A 313 16.20 11.17 13.86
N PHE A 314 14.98 10.63 13.73
CA PHE A 314 13.94 10.76 14.73
C PHE A 314 12.88 9.66 14.56
N LEU A 315 12.12 9.41 15.62
CA LEU A 315 10.97 8.51 15.60
C LEU A 315 9.71 9.33 15.31
N VAL A 316 8.83 8.81 14.46
CA VAL A 316 7.54 9.44 14.11
C VAL A 316 6.45 8.39 13.87
N ALA A 317 5.22 8.69 14.30
CA ALA A 317 3.99 7.95 13.99
C ALA A 317 2.78 8.91 13.98
N GLY A 318 1.57 8.38 13.97
CA GLY A 318 0.31 9.13 13.87
C GLY A 318 -0.14 9.29 12.43
N GLY A 319 -0.91 10.33 12.17
CA GLY A 319 -1.55 10.62 10.89
C GLY A 319 -0.62 10.95 9.74
N ARG A 320 -1.05 10.57 8.55
CA ARG A 320 -0.42 10.85 7.26
C ARG A 320 -1.02 12.10 6.62
N HIS A 321 -0.99 13.23 7.32
CA HIS A 321 -1.47 14.51 6.81
C HIS A 321 -0.30 15.45 6.49
N PRO A 322 0.27 15.40 5.27
CA PRO A 322 1.36 16.30 4.89
C PRO A 322 0.86 17.74 4.77
N ALA A 323 1.79 18.71 4.90
CA ALA A 323 1.50 20.10 4.60
C ALA A 323 1.04 20.26 3.14
N VAL A 324 -0.09 20.95 2.95
CA VAL A 324 -0.60 21.29 1.63
C VAL A 324 -0.08 22.69 1.24
N PRO A 325 0.59 22.85 0.09
CA PRO A 325 1.09 24.16 -0.34
C PRO A 325 -0.03 25.20 -0.42
N GLY A 326 0.21 26.37 0.17
CA GLY A 326 -0.76 27.46 0.22
C GLY A 326 -1.86 27.28 1.26
N ALA A 327 -1.88 26.17 2.02
CA ALA A 327 -2.85 25.99 3.08
C ALA A 327 -2.68 27.03 4.19
N THR A 328 -3.80 27.45 4.78
CA THR A 328 -3.85 28.50 5.80
C THR A 328 -4.61 28.06 7.02
N GLN A 329 -4.16 28.53 8.19
CA GLN A 329 -4.89 28.38 9.45
C GLN A 329 -5.92 29.50 9.62
N GLY A 330 -7.12 29.12 10.06
CA GLY A 330 -8.16 30.06 10.46
C GLY A 330 -8.90 30.72 9.29
N ASP A 331 -9.47 31.88 9.58
CA ASP A 331 -10.25 32.68 8.64
C ASP A 331 -9.32 33.51 7.72
N PRO A 332 -9.44 33.41 6.38
CA PRO A 332 -8.63 34.18 5.43
C PRO A 332 -8.94 35.69 5.43
N GLY A 333 -9.94 36.13 6.18
CA GLY A 333 -10.39 37.52 6.23
C GLY A 333 -11.04 37.98 4.93
N GLY A 334 -11.07 39.29 4.70
CA GLY A 334 -11.70 39.90 3.53
C GLY A 334 -13.05 40.55 3.85
N GLN A 335 -13.64 41.16 2.82
CA GLN A 335 -14.95 41.79 2.90
C GLN A 335 -16.04 40.77 2.60
N LEU A 336 -16.91 40.49 3.57
CA LEU A 336 -18.08 39.62 3.38
C LEU A 336 -18.96 40.12 2.22
N PHE A 337 -19.26 39.21 1.31
CA PHE A 337 -20.24 39.39 0.24
C PHE A 337 -21.56 38.69 0.60
N GLU A 338 -21.50 37.41 0.99
CA GLU A 338 -22.67 36.61 1.33
C GLU A 338 -22.31 35.48 2.30
N ASP A 339 -23.05 35.35 3.40
CA ASP A 339 -22.92 34.28 4.41
C ASP A 339 -24.13 33.34 4.44
N PHE A 340 -25.16 33.60 3.62
CA PHE A 340 -26.38 32.80 3.56
C PHE A 340 -27.20 32.72 4.87
N GLU A 341 -27.00 33.66 5.80
CA GLU A 341 -27.74 33.69 7.06
C GLU A 341 -29.05 34.48 6.98
N SER A 342 -29.14 35.44 6.05
CA SER A 342 -30.29 36.33 5.88
C SER A 342 -31.09 36.00 4.62
N LEU A 343 -32.08 35.11 4.75
CA LEU A 343 -32.82 34.52 3.64
C LEU A 343 -34.25 35.04 3.50
N ASP A 344 -34.74 35.15 2.26
CA ASP A 344 -36.17 35.30 1.98
C ASP A 344 -36.91 33.99 2.30
N SER A 345 -37.99 34.09 3.07
CA SER A 345 -38.71 32.91 3.56
C SER A 345 -39.41 32.08 2.48
N ALA A 346 -39.64 32.64 1.29
CA ALA A 346 -40.31 31.95 0.19
C ALA A 346 -39.33 31.28 -0.77
N THR A 347 -38.13 31.87 -0.95
CA THR A 347 -37.11 31.32 -1.85
C THR A 347 -36.00 30.57 -1.14
N HIS A 348 -35.84 30.76 0.17
CA HIS A 348 -34.69 30.26 0.95
C HIS A 348 -33.34 30.79 0.44
N LEU A 349 -33.33 31.94 -0.22
CA LEU A 349 -32.15 32.56 -0.78
C LEU A 349 -31.96 34.00 -0.27
N PRO A 350 -30.73 34.52 -0.26
CA PRO A 350 -30.50 35.92 0.04
C PRO A 350 -31.17 36.85 -0.99
N ALA A 351 -31.35 38.11 -0.60
CA ALA A 351 -32.07 39.07 -1.43
C ALA A 351 -31.45 39.22 -2.84
N GLY A 352 -32.27 38.97 -3.87
CA GLY A 352 -31.90 39.13 -5.28
C GLY A 352 -31.18 37.92 -5.90
N TRP A 353 -30.85 36.89 -5.13
CA TRP A 353 -30.43 35.61 -5.68
C TRP A 353 -31.60 34.88 -6.34
N THR A 354 -31.32 34.10 -7.38
CA THR A 354 -32.32 33.34 -8.13
C THR A 354 -31.88 31.90 -8.33
N ALA A 355 -32.84 30.98 -8.47
CA ALA A 355 -32.58 29.57 -8.71
C ALA A 355 -33.26 29.08 -10.00
N THR A 356 -32.62 28.17 -10.71
CA THR A 356 -33.15 27.51 -11.91
C THR A 356 -33.15 25.99 -11.74
N GLY A 357 -33.83 25.28 -12.65
CA GLY A 357 -33.88 23.82 -12.63
C GLY A 357 -34.63 23.28 -11.41
N ASP A 358 -34.09 22.22 -10.82
CA ASP A 358 -34.64 21.57 -9.63
C ASP A 358 -34.52 22.43 -8.36
N PHE A 359 -33.66 23.44 -8.36
CA PHE A 359 -33.40 24.30 -7.21
C PHE A 359 -34.43 25.43 -7.05
N SER A 360 -35.37 25.60 -7.98
CA SER A 360 -36.44 26.60 -7.86
C SER A 360 -37.31 26.36 -6.61
N GLY A 361 -37.23 27.27 -5.64
CA GLY A 361 -37.95 27.18 -4.36
C GLY A 361 -37.15 26.53 -3.22
N TYR A 362 -35.88 26.21 -3.47
CA TYR A 362 -34.93 25.72 -2.48
C TYR A 362 -33.71 26.64 -2.40
N GLY A 363 -32.85 26.45 -1.40
CA GLY A 363 -31.71 27.31 -1.16
C GLY A 363 -30.98 26.94 0.12
N ALA A 364 -30.52 27.93 0.88
CA ALA A 364 -29.73 27.71 2.06
C ALA A 364 -30.57 27.21 3.23
N THR A 365 -30.03 26.24 3.97
CA THR A 365 -30.71 25.58 5.10
C THR A 365 -29.77 25.41 6.28
N SER A 366 -30.35 25.16 7.45
CA SER A 366 -29.56 24.92 8.65
C SER A 366 -28.69 23.69 8.51
N SER A 367 -27.41 23.82 8.83
CA SER A 367 -26.39 22.81 8.55
C SER A 367 -25.68 22.35 9.82
N GLY A 368 -25.24 21.10 9.81
CA GLY A 368 -24.34 20.53 10.82
C GLY A 368 -22.97 20.19 10.24
N LEU A 369 -22.65 20.70 9.03
CA LEU A 369 -21.42 20.36 8.32
C LEU A 369 -20.20 20.85 9.10
N PRO A 370 -19.11 20.08 9.17
CA PRO A 370 -17.89 20.57 9.81
C PRO A 370 -17.38 21.86 9.16
N TYR A 371 -16.99 22.81 10.00
CA TYR A 371 -16.35 24.08 9.64
C TYR A 371 -17.16 25.13 8.87
N HIS A 372 -18.48 24.94 8.68
CA HIS A 372 -19.33 26.03 8.20
C HIS A 372 -19.31 27.23 9.16
N GLN A 373 -19.64 28.41 8.65
CA GLN A 373 -19.78 29.63 9.44
C GLN A 373 -21.27 29.90 9.67
N GLY A 374 -21.64 30.39 10.85
CA GLY A 374 -23.04 30.65 11.16
C GLY A 374 -23.86 29.37 11.37
N ASP A 375 -25.13 29.42 10.99
CA ASP A 375 -26.11 28.34 11.17
C ASP A 375 -26.52 27.68 9.83
N LYS A 376 -26.28 28.32 8.68
CA LYS A 376 -26.85 27.94 7.37
C LYS A 376 -25.80 27.82 6.29
N VAL A 377 -26.08 26.94 5.33
CA VAL A 377 -25.22 26.71 4.15
C VAL A 377 -26.11 26.58 2.93
N LEU A 378 -25.67 27.15 1.79
CA LEU A 378 -26.32 26.88 0.51
C LEU A 378 -25.93 25.47 0.04
N ASP A 379 -26.92 24.61 -0.17
CA ASP A 379 -26.71 23.19 -0.45
C ASP A 379 -27.48 22.77 -1.70
N THR A 380 -26.82 22.15 -2.67
CA THR A 380 -27.49 21.61 -3.87
C THR A 380 -28.13 20.23 -3.63
N CYS A 381 -27.83 19.56 -2.51
CA CYS A 381 -28.52 18.34 -2.05
C CYS A 381 -29.84 18.60 -1.32
N VAL A 382 -30.25 19.87 -1.18
CA VAL A 382 -31.43 20.29 -0.41
C VAL A 382 -32.78 19.78 -0.97
N VAL A 383 -32.82 19.36 -2.24
CA VAL A 383 -34.07 18.96 -2.90
C VAL A 383 -34.50 17.56 -2.43
N PRO A 384 -35.69 17.43 -1.81
CA PRO A 384 -36.18 16.15 -1.32
C PRO A 384 -36.23 15.09 -2.41
N ASP A 385 -35.80 13.87 -2.08
CA ASP A 385 -35.76 12.70 -2.96
C ASP A 385 -34.87 12.84 -4.22
N LYS A 386 -34.15 13.94 -4.37
CA LYS A 386 -33.25 14.17 -5.51
C LYS A 386 -31.78 14.27 -5.13
N CYS A 387 -31.41 15.02 -4.10
CA CYS A 387 -30.00 15.23 -3.68
C CYS A 387 -29.01 15.25 -4.88
N ASP A 388 -28.13 14.24 -4.99
CA ASP A 388 -27.12 14.03 -6.05
C ASP A 388 -27.69 13.91 -7.49
N THR A 389 -29.01 13.88 -7.66
CA THR A 389 -29.69 13.85 -8.96
C THR A 389 -30.38 15.16 -9.31
N ALA A 390 -30.40 16.14 -8.39
CA ALA A 390 -30.95 17.46 -8.64
C ALA A 390 -29.98 18.28 -9.50
N THR A 391 -30.49 18.97 -10.52
CA THR A 391 -29.66 19.83 -11.36
C THR A 391 -30.22 21.23 -11.50
N GLY A 392 -29.35 22.22 -11.70
CA GLY A 392 -29.73 23.61 -11.88
C GLY A 392 -28.64 24.59 -11.45
N THR A 393 -29.04 25.84 -11.22
CA THR A 393 -28.12 26.88 -10.77
C THR A 393 -28.74 27.79 -9.71
N PHE A 394 -27.90 28.27 -8.77
CA PHE A 394 -28.15 29.50 -8.02
C PHE A 394 -27.31 30.64 -8.61
N VAL A 395 -27.91 31.82 -8.76
CA VAL A 395 -27.27 32.97 -9.41
C VAL A 395 -27.41 34.20 -8.52
N SER A 396 -26.29 34.85 -8.21
CA SER A 396 -26.27 36.08 -7.42
C SER A 396 -26.77 37.29 -8.23
N PRO A 397 -27.13 38.41 -7.57
CA PRO A 397 -27.19 39.72 -8.21
C PRO A 397 -25.84 40.09 -8.85
N GLU A 398 -25.88 41.04 -9.80
CA GLU A 398 -24.64 41.66 -10.27
C GLU A 398 -24.00 42.52 -9.17
N PHE A 399 -22.67 42.47 -9.11
CA PHE A 399 -21.82 43.29 -8.24
C PHE A 399 -20.59 43.77 -9.00
N THR A 400 -19.96 44.83 -8.48
CA THR A 400 -18.65 45.27 -8.97
C THR A 400 -17.56 44.48 -8.26
N VAL A 401 -16.64 43.88 -9.02
CA VAL A 401 -15.46 43.20 -8.45
C VAL A 401 -14.51 44.25 -7.87
N THR A 402 -14.29 44.23 -6.55
CA THR A 402 -13.50 45.26 -5.85
C THR A 402 -12.11 44.81 -5.41
N ARG A 403 -11.83 43.50 -5.47
CA ARG A 403 -10.61 42.89 -4.95
C ARG A 403 -10.09 41.81 -5.89
N ASP A 404 -8.83 41.45 -5.69
CA ASP A 404 -8.10 40.50 -6.54
C ASP A 404 -8.66 39.07 -6.48
N TYR A 405 -9.29 38.68 -5.37
CA TYR A 405 -9.81 37.32 -5.15
C TYR A 405 -11.24 37.32 -4.62
N VAL A 406 -11.99 36.28 -5.02
CA VAL A 406 -13.23 35.86 -4.37
C VAL A 406 -12.92 34.59 -3.59
N ASN A 407 -12.85 34.71 -2.27
CA ASN A 407 -12.67 33.59 -1.35
C ASN A 407 -14.04 33.05 -0.95
N LEU A 408 -14.16 31.74 -0.79
CA LEU A 408 -15.42 31.08 -0.44
C LEU A 408 -15.16 29.75 0.28
N LEU A 409 -16.04 29.39 1.19
CA LEU A 409 -16.08 28.04 1.77
C LEU A 409 -16.89 27.13 0.86
N THR A 410 -16.30 25.98 0.51
CA THR A 410 -16.98 24.95 -0.29
C THR A 410 -16.79 23.56 0.30
N ALA A 411 -17.81 22.72 0.13
CA ALA A 411 -17.77 21.27 0.37
C ALA A 411 -18.54 20.55 -0.76
N GLY A 412 -18.60 19.24 -0.73
CA GLY A 412 -19.25 18.42 -1.74
C GLY A 412 -18.32 18.03 -2.89
N GLY A 413 -18.89 17.61 -4.02
CA GLY A 413 -18.23 16.98 -5.14
C GLY A 413 -17.10 17.77 -5.78
N ALA A 414 -16.04 17.05 -6.19
CA ALA A 414 -14.88 17.57 -6.90
C ALA A 414 -15.03 17.47 -8.43
N HIS A 415 -16.13 18.01 -8.99
CA HIS A 415 -16.41 17.96 -10.43
C HIS A 415 -16.16 19.33 -11.08
N PRO A 416 -14.94 19.61 -11.56
CA PRO A 416 -14.59 20.92 -12.11
C PRO A 416 -15.32 21.21 -13.42
N LEU A 417 -15.32 22.51 -13.78
CA LEU A 417 -15.86 22.99 -15.03
C LEU A 417 -15.21 22.28 -16.23
N GLY A 418 -16.02 21.84 -17.19
CA GLY A 418 -15.56 21.09 -18.38
C GLY A 418 -15.72 19.57 -18.28
N THR A 419 -16.14 19.04 -17.12
CA THR A 419 -16.63 17.66 -16.99
C THR A 419 -18.06 17.52 -17.53
N SER A 420 -18.56 16.29 -17.70
CA SER A 420 -19.92 16.03 -18.23
C SER A 420 -21.06 16.39 -17.26
N GLY A 421 -20.74 16.67 -15.99
CA GLY A 421 -21.67 17.08 -14.94
C GLY A 421 -20.93 17.87 -13.87
N PRO A 422 -20.64 19.17 -14.08
CA PRO A 422 -19.88 19.98 -13.14
C PRO A 422 -20.68 20.35 -11.89
N THR A 423 -19.98 20.42 -10.75
CA THR A 423 -20.47 20.93 -9.45
C THR A 423 -19.55 22.08 -9.03
N VAL A 424 -19.86 23.31 -9.42
CA VAL A 424 -18.92 24.45 -9.37
C VAL A 424 -19.54 25.75 -8.90
N VAL A 425 -18.71 26.63 -8.33
CA VAL A 425 -18.98 28.07 -8.22
C VAL A 425 -18.18 28.79 -9.29
N GLU A 426 -18.86 29.58 -10.12
CA GLU A 426 -18.30 30.33 -11.24
C GLU A 426 -18.37 31.84 -10.96
N LEU A 427 -17.30 32.58 -11.25
CA LEU A 427 -17.35 34.04 -11.37
C LEU A 427 -17.55 34.39 -12.85
N VAL A 428 -18.65 35.06 -13.18
CA VAL A 428 -19.02 35.40 -14.55
C VAL A 428 -18.99 36.91 -14.75
N SER A 429 -18.20 37.39 -15.72
CA SER A 429 -18.10 38.80 -16.07
C SER A 429 -18.18 38.97 -17.60
N GLY A 430 -18.97 39.93 -18.08
CA GLY A 430 -19.19 40.12 -19.52
C GLY A 430 -19.77 38.89 -20.25
N GLY A 431 -20.48 38.02 -19.52
CA GLY A 431 -21.02 36.77 -20.05
C GLY A 431 -19.98 35.66 -20.27
N GLN A 432 -18.77 35.79 -19.72
CA GLN A 432 -17.73 34.78 -19.77
C GLN A 432 -17.35 34.34 -18.35
N VAL A 433 -17.05 33.04 -18.18
CA VAL A 433 -16.52 32.52 -16.91
C VAL A 433 -15.08 32.99 -16.76
N VAL A 434 -14.82 33.78 -15.72
CA VAL A 434 -13.49 34.30 -15.35
C VAL A 434 -12.67 33.22 -14.68
N GLY A 435 -13.32 32.47 -13.79
CA GLY A 435 -12.74 31.35 -13.06
C GLY A 435 -13.83 30.59 -12.32
N SER A 436 -13.50 29.38 -11.87
CA SER A 436 -14.41 28.52 -11.13
C SER A 436 -13.69 27.70 -10.08
N VAL A 437 -14.39 27.35 -9.00
CA VAL A 437 -13.93 26.38 -7.99
C VAL A 437 -14.98 25.28 -7.80
N THR A 438 -14.55 24.15 -7.24
CA THR A 438 -15.40 22.99 -6.92
C THR A 438 -15.08 22.51 -5.50
N GLY A 439 -15.78 21.49 -4.99
CA GLY A 439 -15.51 20.88 -3.69
C GLY A 439 -14.27 19.96 -3.71
N ASN A 440 -14.18 19.05 -2.75
CA ASN A 440 -13.11 18.03 -2.62
C ASN A 440 -13.66 16.64 -2.29
N SER A 441 -14.94 16.39 -2.59
CA SER A 441 -15.69 15.17 -2.25
C SER A 441 -15.67 14.90 -0.74
N SER A 442 -15.93 15.93 0.06
CA SER A 442 -16.01 15.90 1.52
C SER A 442 -17.21 16.68 2.03
N GLY A 443 -17.66 16.37 3.25
CA GLY A 443 -18.63 17.18 3.99
C GLY A 443 -17.99 18.32 4.79
N ASP A 444 -16.66 18.32 4.90
CA ASP A 444 -15.91 19.34 5.61
C ASP A 444 -15.78 20.60 4.73
N MET A 445 -16.25 21.74 5.23
CA MET A 445 -16.16 23.01 4.53
C MET A 445 -14.72 23.52 4.50
N ASP A 446 -14.25 23.82 3.30
CA ASP A 446 -12.86 24.19 3.03
C ASP A 446 -12.75 25.48 2.22
N TRP A 447 -11.71 26.27 2.49
CA TRP A 447 -11.52 27.56 1.83
C TRP A 447 -10.95 27.40 0.43
N ARG A 448 -11.55 28.09 -0.53
CA ARG A 448 -11.12 28.17 -1.93
C ARG A 448 -11.12 29.61 -2.40
N HIS A 449 -10.50 29.85 -3.55
CA HIS A 449 -10.53 31.17 -4.17
C HIS A 449 -10.70 31.10 -5.69
N ILE A 450 -11.33 32.14 -6.23
CA ILE A 450 -11.32 32.48 -7.66
C ILE A 450 -10.44 33.71 -7.84
N ASP A 451 -9.46 33.64 -8.74
CA ASP A 451 -8.64 34.79 -9.16
C ASP A 451 -9.50 35.73 -10.04
N ALA A 452 -9.77 36.92 -9.53
CA ALA A 452 -10.63 37.92 -10.14
C ALA A 452 -9.84 39.13 -10.68
N ARG A 453 -8.50 39.11 -10.64
CA ARG A 453 -7.64 40.24 -11.02
C ARG A 453 -7.90 40.78 -12.42
N SER A 454 -8.25 39.90 -13.35
CA SER A 454 -8.54 40.26 -14.74
C SER A 454 -9.82 41.09 -14.92
N VAL A 455 -10.69 41.12 -13.91
CA VAL A 455 -12.01 41.77 -13.94
C VAL A 455 -12.26 42.72 -12.77
N VAL A 456 -11.22 43.10 -12.02
CA VAL A 456 -11.32 44.15 -11.00
C VAL A 456 -11.87 45.44 -11.63
N GLY A 457 -12.91 45.99 -11.03
CA GLY A 457 -13.65 47.16 -11.51
C GLY A 457 -14.75 46.87 -12.53
N ALA A 458 -14.90 45.62 -12.99
CA ALA A 458 -15.99 45.21 -13.87
C ALA A 458 -17.21 44.72 -13.09
N GLN A 459 -18.37 44.71 -13.75
CA GLN A 459 -19.56 44.01 -13.27
C GLN A 459 -19.40 42.50 -13.44
N ALA A 460 -19.80 41.74 -12.43
CA ALA A 460 -19.81 40.29 -12.42
C ALA A 460 -20.99 39.76 -11.59
N HIS A 461 -21.26 38.45 -11.70
CA HIS A 461 -22.14 37.72 -10.79
C HIS A 461 -21.56 36.32 -10.54
N LEU A 462 -22.03 35.67 -9.48
CA LEU A 462 -21.68 34.29 -9.15
C LEU A 462 -22.75 33.33 -9.68
N VAL A 463 -22.32 32.18 -10.17
CA VAL A 463 -23.18 31.05 -10.54
C VAL A 463 -22.72 29.83 -9.77
N ILE A 464 -23.57 29.30 -8.90
CA ILE A 464 -23.37 28.03 -8.23
C ILE A 464 -24.15 27.00 -9.03
N ARG A 465 -23.43 26.10 -9.69
CA ARG A 465 -23.94 25.15 -10.68
C ARG A 465 -23.78 23.74 -10.17
N ASP A 466 -24.83 22.97 -10.35
CA ASP A 466 -24.80 21.53 -10.19
C ASP A 466 -25.53 20.87 -11.36
N GLU A 467 -24.78 20.10 -12.13
CA GLU A 467 -25.29 19.33 -13.27
C GLU A 467 -24.86 17.85 -13.14
N ASN A 468 -24.36 17.43 -11.99
CA ASN A 468 -24.04 16.03 -11.78
C ASN A 468 -25.30 15.30 -11.34
N SER A 469 -25.57 14.14 -11.94
CA SER A 469 -26.74 13.33 -11.63
C SER A 469 -26.39 11.90 -11.24
N SER A 470 -25.14 11.67 -10.84
CA SER A 470 -24.61 10.33 -10.59
C SER A 470 -23.44 10.31 -9.61
N GLY A 471 -23.32 9.20 -8.86
CA GLY A 471 -22.20 8.93 -7.96
C GLY A 471 -22.37 9.54 -6.57
N ASP A 472 -21.49 9.15 -5.65
CA ASP A 472 -21.41 9.75 -4.32
C ASP A 472 -20.78 11.16 -4.44
N TRP A 473 -21.33 12.14 -3.70
CA TRP A 473 -20.94 13.56 -3.78
C TRP A 473 -21.28 14.25 -5.10
N GLY A 474 -22.42 13.92 -5.71
CA GLY A 474 -22.97 14.62 -6.87
C GLY A 474 -23.45 16.04 -6.60
N HIS A 475 -23.29 16.58 -5.39
CA HIS A 475 -23.77 17.90 -4.95
C HIS A 475 -22.64 18.82 -4.46
N LEU A 476 -22.94 20.11 -4.26
CA LEU A 476 -22.02 21.14 -3.79
C LEU A 476 -22.66 21.93 -2.64
N MET A 477 -21.86 22.27 -1.64
CA MET A 477 -22.24 23.18 -0.57
C MET A 477 -21.35 24.42 -0.59
N VAL A 478 -21.93 25.60 -0.37
CA VAL A 478 -21.26 26.89 -0.44
C VAL A 478 -21.65 27.76 0.75
N ASP A 479 -20.66 28.39 1.34
CA ASP A 479 -20.82 29.28 2.48
C ASP A 479 -19.78 30.42 2.43
N ASP A 480 -20.00 31.47 3.21
CA ASP A 480 -19.10 32.58 3.53
C ASP A 480 -18.21 33.05 2.35
N ILE A 481 -18.83 33.79 1.43
CA ILE A 481 -18.20 34.35 0.24
C ILE A 481 -17.63 35.74 0.58
N ARG A 482 -16.35 35.96 0.27
CA ARG A 482 -15.63 37.19 0.62
C ARG A 482 -14.76 37.71 -0.52
N PHE A 483 -14.67 39.04 -0.65
CA PHE A 483 -13.69 39.69 -1.51
C PHE A 483 -12.41 40.02 -0.74
N SER A 484 -11.26 39.63 -1.27
CA SER A 484 -9.96 39.82 -0.59
C SER A 484 -8.83 40.12 -1.57
N ASP A 485 -7.81 40.85 -1.11
CA ASP A 485 -6.54 41.02 -1.85
C ASP A 485 -5.59 39.84 -1.62
N THR A 486 -5.98 38.87 -0.79
CA THR A 486 -5.22 37.65 -0.51
C THR A 486 -6.09 36.44 -0.83
N ALA A 487 -5.55 35.54 -1.65
CA ALA A 487 -6.18 34.27 -1.97
C ALA A 487 -6.30 33.41 -0.71
N ALA A 488 -7.50 32.91 -0.44
CA ALA A 488 -7.67 31.87 0.56
C ALA A 488 -7.10 30.55 0.03
N GLY A 489 -6.34 29.86 0.88
CA GLY A 489 -5.90 28.50 0.62
C GLY A 489 -6.77 27.49 1.34
N PRO A 490 -6.63 26.19 1.03
CA PRO A 490 -7.30 25.14 1.78
C PRO A 490 -6.90 25.22 3.27
N ARG A 491 -7.73 24.67 4.14
CA ARG A 491 -7.44 24.57 5.56
C ARG A 491 -6.16 23.77 5.77
N ASP A 492 -5.27 24.29 6.59
CA ASP A 492 -4.09 23.53 7.01
C ASP A 492 -4.50 22.47 8.03
N THR A 493 -4.45 21.20 7.62
CA THR A 493 -4.79 20.04 8.44
C THR A 493 -3.57 19.15 8.67
N GLN A 494 -2.36 19.70 8.63
CA GLN A 494 -1.15 18.90 8.68
C GLN A 494 -0.90 18.27 10.07
N THR A 495 -0.39 17.04 10.06
CA THR A 495 0.17 16.32 11.21
C THR A 495 1.62 15.98 10.87
N THR A 496 2.54 16.92 11.12
CA THR A 496 3.91 16.86 10.58
C THR A 496 5.00 17.10 11.62
N VAL A 497 6.17 16.53 11.35
CA VAL A 497 7.45 16.98 11.92
C VAL A 497 8.19 17.74 10.83
N ASN A 498 8.57 18.98 11.12
CA ASN A 498 9.17 19.93 10.18
C ASN A 498 10.55 20.39 10.66
N LEU A 499 11.52 20.48 9.74
CA LEU A 499 12.78 21.19 9.94
C LEU A 499 12.64 22.61 9.39
N VAL A 500 12.90 23.60 10.24
CA VAL A 500 12.79 25.02 9.90
C VAL A 500 14.18 25.67 9.91
N VAL A 501 14.54 26.35 8.83
CA VAL A 501 15.79 27.11 8.70
C VAL A 501 15.47 28.48 8.11
N ASP A 502 15.96 29.55 8.75
CA ASP A 502 15.66 30.94 8.38
C ASP A 502 14.15 31.26 8.28
N GLY A 503 13.33 30.59 9.10
CA GLY A 503 11.88 30.76 9.14
C GLY A 503 11.11 29.89 8.16
N GLU A 504 11.79 29.20 7.24
CA GLU A 504 11.18 28.37 6.19
C GLU A 504 11.27 26.88 6.52
N VAL A 505 10.21 26.12 6.22
CA VAL A 505 10.22 24.66 6.30
C VAL A 505 11.05 24.10 5.14
N VAL A 506 12.16 23.44 5.46
CA VAL A 506 13.10 22.87 4.47
C VAL A 506 13.04 21.34 4.37
N ARG A 507 12.47 20.68 5.38
CA ARG A 507 12.18 19.23 5.40
C ARG A 507 10.88 19.01 6.17
N SER A 508 10.12 17.98 5.80
CA SER A 508 8.87 17.59 6.45
C SER A 508 8.70 16.07 6.41
N SER A 509 8.09 15.51 7.46
CA SER A 509 7.70 14.11 7.56
C SER A 509 6.35 14.01 8.27
N THR A 510 5.62 12.94 8.00
CA THR A 510 4.34 12.60 8.66
C THR A 510 4.45 11.22 9.29
N GLY A 511 3.44 10.82 10.06
CA GLY A 511 3.23 9.42 10.39
C GLY A 511 2.72 8.61 9.20
N THR A 512 2.25 7.40 9.46
CA THR A 512 1.76 6.48 8.40
C THR A 512 0.35 5.96 8.68
N ASP A 513 -0.42 6.67 9.50
CA ASP A 513 -1.70 6.23 10.07
C ASP A 513 -1.47 5.00 10.98
N SER A 514 -0.54 5.16 11.92
CA SER A 514 -0.06 4.09 12.80
C SER A 514 0.35 4.62 14.17
N GLU A 515 0.08 3.88 15.24
CA GLU A 515 0.58 4.16 16.60
C GLU A 515 1.97 3.57 16.88
N ALA A 516 2.57 2.91 15.89
CA ALA A 516 3.91 2.34 15.99
C ALA A 516 4.92 3.35 15.43
N LEU A 517 5.71 3.97 16.31
CA LEU A 517 6.78 4.88 15.89
C LEU A 517 7.85 4.13 15.10
N ASP A 518 8.28 4.73 14.00
CA ASP A 518 9.38 4.22 13.17
C ASP A 518 10.39 5.32 12.85
N TRP A 519 11.59 4.91 12.49
CA TRP A 519 12.70 5.82 12.25
C TRP A 519 12.54 6.56 10.92
N ALA A 520 12.51 7.88 10.98
CA ALA A 520 12.72 8.76 9.85
C ALA A 520 14.14 9.37 9.91
N SER A 521 14.63 9.80 8.74
CA SER A 521 15.92 10.48 8.62
C SER A 521 15.89 11.52 7.51
N TRP A 522 16.42 12.72 7.78
CA TRP A 522 16.68 13.73 6.76
C TRP A 522 18.17 13.86 6.46
N ASP A 523 18.55 13.93 5.17
CA ASP A 523 19.89 14.39 4.77
C ASP A 523 19.94 15.92 4.85
N LEU A 524 20.90 16.41 5.64
CA LEU A 524 21.19 17.79 5.97
C LEU A 524 22.55 18.23 5.43
N GLY A 525 23.15 17.50 4.49
CA GLY A 525 24.46 17.82 3.91
C GLY A 525 24.51 19.21 3.25
N ASP A 526 23.38 19.68 2.72
CA ASP A 526 23.17 21.02 2.16
C ASP A 526 22.97 22.12 3.23
N LEU A 527 22.73 21.74 4.49
CA LEU A 527 22.42 22.65 5.59
C LEU A 527 23.55 22.75 6.64
N GLN A 528 24.71 22.15 6.37
CA GLN A 528 25.84 22.15 7.31
C GLN A 528 26.24 23.56 7.78
N GLY A 529 26.35 23.74 9.09
CA GLY A 529 26.71 24.99 9.76
C GLY A 529 25.57 26.00 9.93
N ARG A 530 24.37 25.73 9.42
CA ARG A 530 23.20 26.60 9.60
C ARG A 530 22.49 26.31 10.92
N GLU A 531 21.80 27.32 11.43
CA GLU A 531 20.89 27.18 12.57
C GLU A 531 19.52 26.66 12.10
N ALA A 532 18.96 25.70 12.83
CA ALA A 532 17.68 25.09 12.54
C ALA A 532 16.81 24.95 13.79
N LYS A 533 15.51 24.74 13.59
CA LYS A 533 14.53 24.34 14.61
C LYS A 533 13.70 23.17 14.12
N ILE A 534 13.18 22.37 15.04
CA ILE A 534 12.15 21.37 14.79
C ILE A 534 10.80 21.98 15.18
N ARG A 535 9.79 21.80 14.34
CA ARG A 535 8.37 22.07 14.67
C ARG A 535 7.58 20.79 14.49
N ILE A 536 6.90 20.36 15.54
CA ILE A 536 5.92 19.27 15.48
C ILE A 536 4.55 19.95 15.44
N ILE A 537 3.74 19.63 14.44
CA ILE A 537 2.50 20.32 14.13
C ILE A 537 1.38 19.30 14.12
N ASP A 538 0.27 19.66 14.76
CA ASP A 538 -0.99 18.96 14.67
C ASP A 538 -2.13 19.95 14.46
N HIS A 539 -2.60 20.03 13.22
CA HIS A 539 -3.71 20.88 12.80
C HIS A 539 -4.89 20.08 12.26
N SER A 540 -4.89 18.75 12.46
CA SER A 540 -5.99 17.89 12.04
C SER A 540 -6.91 17.61 13.23
N SER A 541 -8.15 17.21 12.95
CA SER A 541 -9.08 16.74 13.99
C SER A 541 -9.98 15.59 13.53
N GLY A 542 -9.72 15.08 12.32
CA GLY A 542 -10.36 13.88 11.80
C GLY A 542 -9.72 12.61 12.35
N GLY A 543 -10.12 11.46 11.84
CA GLY A 543 -9.46 10.20 12.20
C GLY A 543 -7.97 10.25 11.85
N TRP A 544 -7.13 9.74 12.76
CA TRP A 544 -5.67 9.90 12.71
C TRP A 544 -5.20 11.35 12.77
N GLY A 545 -6.02 12.26 13.30
CA GLY A 545 -5.69 13.67 13.46
C GLY A 545 -4.74 13.92 14.63
N HIS A 546 -3.64 13.17 14.69
CA HIS A 546 -2.60 13.32 15.69
C HIS A 546 -1.22 12.94 15.14
N ILE A 547 -0.17 13.30 15.87
CA ILE A 547 1.21 12.94 15.58
C ILE A 547 1.93 12.45 16.84
N LEU A 548 2.75 11.42 16.64
CA LEU A 548 3.67 10.92 17.65
C LEU A 548 5.11 11.23 17.25
N ALA A 549 5.96 11.62 18.20
CA ALA A 549 7.38 11.85 17.92
C ALA A 549 8.28 11.60 19.12
N ASP A 550 9.50 11.13 18.86
CA ASP A 550 10.52 10.86 19.88
C ASP A 550 11.95 10.86 19.28
N GLN A 551 12.99 10.87 20.12
CA GLN A 551 14.40 10.62 19.77
C GLN A 551 14.99 11.47 18.63
N PHE A 552 14.92 12.79 18.71
CA PHE A 552 15.59 13.67 17.75
C PHE A 552 17.11 13.63 17.93
N MET A 553 17.84 13.10 16.95
CA MET A 553 19.27 12.82 17.03
C MET A 553 20.03 13.27 15.78
N LEU A 554 21.10 14.04 15.96
CA LEU A 554 22.05 14.37 14.90
C LEU A 554 23.09 13.25 14.73
N ALA A 555 23.27 12.72 13.53
CA ALA A 555 24.16 11.60 13.26
C ALA A 555 24.86 11.67 11.89
N SER A 556 25.97 10.95 11.73
CA SER A 556 26.69 10.88 10.46
C SER A 556 26.03 9.95 9.43
N THR A 557 25.10 9.11 9.88
CA THR A 557 24.51 8.02 9.09
C THR A 557 23.00 8.00 9.33
N PRO A 558 22.18 7.74 8.30
CA PRO A 558 20.73 7.71 8.45
C PRO A 558 20.29 6.49 9.26
N ALA A 559 19.32 6.67 10.15
CA ALA A 559 18.56 5.57 10.73
C ALA A 559 17.68 4.93 9.64
N LYS A 560 17.44 3.62 9.75
CA LYS A 560 16.61 2.86 8.82
C LYS A 560 15.22 2.63 9.42
N ASN A 561 14.17 2.94 8.65
CA ASN A 561 12.80 2.55 8.98
C ASN A 561 12.63 1.01 8.91
N GLY A 562 11.49 0.50 9.35
CA GLY A 562 11.14 -0.93 9.34
C GLY A 562 11.19 -1.56 7.96
N THR A 563 10.75 -0.84 6.93
CA THR A 563 10.75 -1.29 5.53
C THR A 563 12.17 -1.49 4.99
N ASP A 564 13.09 -0.58 5.28
CA ASP A 564 14.50 -0.64 4.88
C ASP A 564 15.32 -1.65 5.69
N ARG A 565 14.82 -2.02 6.89
CA ARG A 565 15.38 -3.07 7.74
C ARG A 565 14.89 -4.47 7.35
N ALA A 566 13.74 -4.57 6.69
CA ALA A 566 13.12 -5.84 6.34
C ALA A 566 13.92 -6.59 5.28
N SER A 567 13.89 -7.93 5.37
CA SER A 567 14.30 -8.79 4.28
C SER A 567 13.09 -9.08 3.40
N TRP A 568 13.14 -8.69 2.13
CA TRP A 568 12.01 -8.82 1.20
C TRP A 568 12.10 -10.10 0.39
N VAL A 569 10.97 -10.80 0.25
CA VAL A 569 10.85 -11.95 -0.67
C VAL A 569 10.94 -11.46 -2.12
N ASP A 570 10.38 -10.29 -2.41
CA ASP A 570 10.37 -9.68 -3.73
C ASP A 570 10.38 -8.16 -3.61
N PHE A 571 11.07 -7.48 -4.53
CA PHE A 571 11.20 -6.03 -4.57
C PHE A 571 10.27 -5.38 -5.61
N GLY A 572 9.48 -6.17 -6.35
CA GLY A 572 8.44 -5.67 -7.24
C GLY A 572 7.12 -5.39 -6.53
N ARG A 573 6.17 -4.78 -7.24
CA ARG A 573 4.86 -4.44 -6.66
C ARG A 573 3.90 -5.62 -6.64
N ASP A 574 4.08 -6.60 -7.51
CA ASP A 574 3.09 -7.64 -7.77
C ASP A 574 3.56 -9.00 -7.25
N ASN A 575 3.88 -9.10 -5.95
CA ASN A 575 4.15 -10.37 -5.28
C ASN A 575 3.70 -10.31 -3.81
N TYR A 576 2.49 -10.82 -3.56
CA TYR A 576 1.81 -10.75 -2.26
C TYR A 576 1.27 -12.11 -1.81
N ALA A 577 1.00 -12.26 -0.51
CA ALA A 577 0.36 -13.44 0.08
C ALA A 577 1.06 -14.76 -0.29
N GLY A 578 2.39 -14.74 -0.42
CA GLY A 578 3.17 -15.91 -0.80
C GLY A 578 3.20 -16.97 0.29
N VAL A 579 2.63 -18.15 0.02
CA VAL A 579 2.64 -19.29 0.96
C VAL A 579 3.23 -20.53 0.31
N THR A 580 3.62 -21.51 1.13
CA THR A 580 4.30 -22.72 0.67
C THR A 580 3.43 -23.97 0.69
N PHE A 581 3.76 -24.92 -0.18
CA PHE A 581 3.11 -26.23 -0.24
C PHE A 581 3.35 -27.07 1.03
N ASN A 582 2.29 -27.63 1.59
CA ASN A 582 2.36 -28.79 2.49
C ASN A 582 2.47 -30.10 1.69
N GLY A 583 2.95 -31.16 2.33
CA GLY A 583 3.03 -32.50 1.73
C GLY A 583 4.21 -32.73 0.77
N LEU A 584 5.04 -31.71 0.54
CA LEU A 584 6.33 -31.86 -0.13
C LEU A 584 7.44 -32.25 0.85
N PRO A 585 8.49 -32.95 0.39
CA PRO A 585 9.74 -33.07 1.14
C PRO A 585 10.31 -31.72 1.55
N ASP A 586 10.99 -31.66 2.71
CA ASP A 586 11.52 -30.40 3.27
C ASP A 586 12.54 -29.71 2.35
N ASP A 587 13.29 -30.48 1.55
CA ASP A 587 14.24 -29.99 0.55
C ASP A 587 13.60 -29.49 -0.76
N GLN A 588 12.26 -29.55 -0.86
CA GLN A 588 11.47 -29.14 -2.03
C GLN A 588 10.45 -28.04 -1.68
N ARG A 589 10.76 -27.21 -0.69
CA ARG A 589 9.91 -26.10 -0.27
C ARG A 589 9.59 -25.21 -1.47
N THR A 590 8.32 -25.21 -1.88
CA THR A 590 7.85 -24.49 -3.07
C THR A 590 6.80 -23.47 -2.66
N THR A 591 6.90 -22.24 -3.19
CA THR A 591 5.99 -21.13 -2.93
C THR A 591 5.26 -20.69 -4.20
N ILE A 592 4.07 -20.13 -4.01
CA ILE A 592 3.31 -19.35 -5.01
C ILE A 592 2.81 -18.10 -4.30
N GLY A 593 2.94 -16.94 -4.94
CA GLY A 593 2.33 -15.68 -4.50
C GLY A 593 1.22 -15.24 -5.44
N TRP A 594 0.39 -14.32 -4.97
CA TRP A 594 -0.53 -13.55 -5.81
C TRP A 594 0.24 -12.45 -6.53
N MET A 595 0.19 -12.47 -7.86
CA MET A 595 0.85 -11.50 -8.72
C MET A 595 -0.08 -10.34 -9.03
N ASN A 596 -0.27 -9.48 -8.02
CA ASN A 596 -1.01 -8.22 -8.09
C ASN A 596 -0.67 -7.38 -6.85
N ASN A 597 -1.22 -6.16 -6.79
CA ASN A 597 -1.09 -5.27 -5.65
C ASN A 597 -2.43 -4.67 -5.24
N TRP A 598 -2.74 -4.65 -3.95
CA TRP A 598 -4.01 -4.13 -3.44
C TRP A 598 -4.29 -2.67 -3.84
N GLN A 599 -3.27 -1.86 -4.13
CA GLN A 599 -3.43 -0.46 -4.59
C GLN A 599 -4.21 -0.31 -5.91
N TYR A 600 -4.19 -1.33 -6.77
CA TYR A 600 -4.80 -1.28 -8.11
C TYR A 600 -5.41 -2.61 -8.54
N ALA A 601 -5.49 -3.60 -7.63
CA ALA A 601 -5.89 -4.96 -7.97
C ALA A 601 -7.27 -5.06 -8.62
N GLN A 602 -8.18 -4.12 -8.32
CA GLN A 602 -9.53 -4.05 -8.87
C GLN A 602 -9.62 -3.33 -10.22
N ASP A 603 -8.58 -2.59 -10.60
CA ASP A 603 -8.57 -1.70 -11.76
C ASP A 603 -7.83 -2.29 -12.96
N VAL A 604 -7.06 -3.36 -12.74
CA VAL A 604 -6.27 -3.98 -13.80
C VAL A 604 -7.13 -4.36 -15.02
N PRO A 605 -6.68 -4.07 -16.26
CA PRO A 605 -7.48 -4.13 -17.48
C PRO A 605 -7.58 -5.56 -18.04
N THR A 606 -8.07 -6.49 -17.22
CA THR A 606 -8.25 -7.91 -17.56
C THR A 606 -9.73 -8.29 -17.60
N ASN A 607 -10.08 -9.20 -18.51
CA ASN A 607 -11.44 -9.73 -18.70
C ASN A 607 -11.36 -11.09 -19.41
N PRO A 608 -12.11 -12.14 -19.00
CA PRO A 608 -13.12 -12.14 -17.91
C PRO A 608 -12.57 -12.45 -16.51
N TRP A 609 -11.26 -12.48 -16.32
CA TRP A 609 -10.63 -12.73 -15.02
C TRP A 609 -9.98 -11.46 -14.47
N ARG A 610 -9.66 -11.47 -13.17
CA ARG A 610 -8.85 -10.46 -12.50
C ARG A 610 -7.94 -11.10 -11.46
N GLY A 611 -6.66 -10.72 -11.47
CA GLY A 611 -5.60 -11.34 -10.68
C GLY A 611 -5.02 -12.61 -11.29
N GLN A 612 -3.74 -12.87 -11.04
CA GLN A 612 -3.02 -14.08 -11.45
C GLN A 612 -2.01 -14.48 -10.37
N MET A 613 -1.47 -15.70 -10.45
CA MET A 613 -0.42 -16.17 -9.54
C MET A 613 0.96 -15.92 -10.13
N THR A 614 1.97 -15.77 -9.28
CA THR A 614 3.38 -15.76 -9.73
C THR A 614 3.74 -17.12 -10.31
N MET A 615 4.82 -17.19 -11.08
CA MET A 615 5.46 -18.47 -11.36
C MET A 615 5.83 -19.18 -10.04
N PRO A 616 5.59 -20.50 -9.90
CA PRO A 616 6.00 -21.23 -8.71
C PRO A 616 7.52 -21.24 -8.55
N ARG A 617 8.01 -21.02 -7.32
CA ARG A 617 9.44 -20.93 -7.01
C ARG A 617 9.79 -21.89 -5.87
N THR A 618 10.86 -22.66 -6.03
CA THR A 618 11.48 -23.38 -4.91
C THR A 618 12.32 -22.42 -4.07
N LEU A 619 12.25 -22.57 -2.75
CA LEU A 619 12.95 -21.75 -1.76
C LEU A 619 14.16 -22.51 -1.18
N SER A 620 15.24 -21.77 -0.94
CA SER A 620 16.45 -22.25 -0.27
C SER A 620 17.10 -21.10 0.50
N LEU A 621 17.99 -21.42 1.44
CA LEU A 621 18.83 -20.42 2.09
C LEU A 621 20.26 -20.49 1.55
N VAL A 622 20.88 -19.34 1.34
CA VAL A 622 22.30 -19.23 0.96
C VAL A 622 23.05 -18.35 1.95
N SER A 623 24.28 -18.72 2.30
CA SER A 623 25.09 -17.93 3.22
C SER A 623 25.50 -16.58 2.62
N SER A 624 25.48 -15.53 3.44
CA SER A 624 25.97 -14.19 3.07
C SER A 624 26.67 -13.51 4.25
N SER A 625 27.29 -12.35 4.02
CA SER A 625 27.87 -11.53 5.07
C SER A 625 26.84 -10.95 6.05
N GLU A 626 25.57 -10.91 5.66
CA GLU A 626 24.45 -10.43 6.47
C GLU A 626 23.69 -11.58 7.17
N GLY A 627 24.24 -12.80 7.10
CA GLY A 627 23.57 -14.04 7.54
C GLY A 627 22.92 -14.80 6.37
N PRO A 628 22.25 -15.95 6.62
CA PRO A 628 21.57 -16.70 5.58
C PRO A 628 20.46 -15.87 4.93
N GLN A 629 20.39 -15.88 3.60
CA GLN A 629 19.43 -15.13 2.80
C GLN A 629 18.56 -16.06 1.97
N LEU A 630 17.30 -15.68 1.76
CA LEU A 630 16.37 -16.43 0.93
C LEU A 630 16.80 -16.37 -0.54
N ARG A 631 16.78 -17.52 -1.20
CA ARG A 631 17.00 -17.68 -2.63
C ARG A 631 15.83 -18.40 -3.27
N GLN A 632 15.33 -17.83 -4.35
CA GLN A 632 14.22 -18.37 -5.14
C GLN A 632 14.71 -18.95 -6.46
N THR A 633 14.28 -20.15 -6.80
CA THR A 633 14.57 -20.78 -8.09
C THR A 633 13.25 -21.17 -8.78
N PRO A 634 13.04 -20.82 -10.06
CA PRO A 634 11.87 -21.28 -10.81
C PRO A 634 11.76 -22.81 -10.77
N VAL A 635 10.53 -23.33 -10.66
CA VAL A 635 10.33 -24.79 -10.66
C VAL A 635 10.78 -25.41 -11.98
N THR A 636 11.31 -26.63 -11.92
CA THR A 636 11.86 -27.35 -13.09
C THR A 636 10.84 -27.59 -14.22
N GLY A 637 9.53 -27.49 -13.93
CA GLY A 637 8.48 -27.53 -14.94
C GLY A 637 8.63 -26.43 -16.00
N VAL A 638 9.11 -25.24 -15.61
CA VAL A 638 9.28 -24.07 -16.49
C VAL A 638 10.35 -24.34 -17.55
N ASP A 639 11.46 -24.98 -17.17
CA ASP A 639 12.51 -25.37 -18.13
C ASP A 639 12.02 -26.40 -19.16
N LYS A 640 11.02 -27.22 -18.82
CA LYS A 640 10.45 -28.23 -19.75
C LYS A 640 9.59 -27.61 -20.85
N VAL A 641 9.00 -26.45 -20.59
CA VAL A 641 8.22 -25.69 -21.59
C VAL A 641 9.09 -24.64 -22.32
N ALA A 642 10.36 -24.49 -21.93
CA ALA A 642 11.33 -23.66 -22.63
C ALA A 642 11.83 -24.35 -23.92
N VAL A 643 11.64 -23.69 -25.07
CA VAL A 643 11.92 -24.25 -26.39
C VAL A 643 13.33 -23.85 -26.85
N ASN A 644 14.33 -24.56 -26.33
CA ASN A 644 15.75 -24.27 -26.60
C ASN A 644 16.14 -24.28 -28.09
N ARG A 645 15.43 -25.03 -28.94
CA ARG A 645 15.69 -25.08 -30.39
C ARG A 645 15.39 -23.75 -31.10
N ASP A 646 14.52 -22.93 -30.52
CA ASP A 646 14.06 -21.67 -31.11
C ASP A 646 14.69 -20.45 -30.41
N LYS A 647 15.81 -20.67 -29.69
CA LYS A 647 16.51 -19.61 -28.95
C LYS A 647 17.14 -18.58 -29.90
N GLN A 648 17.08 -17.33 -29.51
CA GLN A 648 17.68 -16.19 -30.21
C GLN A 648 18.74 -15.55 -29.32
N GLN A 649 19.77 -14.94 -29.92
CA GLN A 649 20.84 -14.29 -29.17
C GLN A 649 21.31 -13.02 -29.87
N ALA A 650 21.63 -12.00 -29.08
CA ALA A 650 22.34 -10.82 -29.52
C ALA A 650 23.50 -10.53 -28.57
N LYS A 651 24.62 -10.10 -29.12
CA LYS A 651 25.77 -9.62 -28.35
C LYS A 651 26.11 -8.22 -28.86
N VAL A 652 25.74 -7.19 -28.11
CA VAL A 652 25.88 -5.80 -28.55
C VAL A 652 27.07 -5.17 -27.85
N ARG A 653 28.07 -4.73 -28.62
CA ARG A 653 29.32 -4.13 -28.13
C ARG A 653 29.84 -3.08 -29.13
N PRO A 654 30.11 -1.83 -28.71
CA PRO A 654 29.62 -1.19 -27.49
C PRO A 654 28.11 -0.86 -27.58
N VAL A 655 27.49 -0.44 -26.46
CA VAL A 655 26.12 0.11 -26.42
C VAL A 655 26.19 1.60 -26.08
N PRO A 656 26.11 2.50 -27.08
CA PRO A 656 26.08 3.94 -26.85
C PRO A 656 24.83 4.37 -26.07
N SER A 657 24.87 5.58 -25.51
CA SER A 657 23.71 6.20 -24.84
C SER A 657 22.49 6.22 -25.78
N GLY A 658 21.32 5.96 -25.21
CA GLY A 658 20.06 5.81 -25.93
C GLY A 658 19.68 4.34 -26.13
N GLU A 659 18.58 4.13 -26.85
CA GLU A 659 17.98 2.81 -27.08
C GLU A 659 18.26 2.33 -28.51
N LYS A 660 18.50 1.02 -28.68
CA LYS A 660 18.69 0.39 -29.98
C LYS A 660 18.05 -1.00 -30.05
N ALA A 661 17.15 -1.18 -31.02
CA ALA A 661 16.53 -2.48 -31.30
C ALA A 661 17.56 -3.54 -31.69
N THR A 662 17.35 -4.76 -31.21
CA THR A 662 18.27 -5.91 -31.44
C THR A 662 17.82 -6.82 -32.58
N GLY A 663 16.56 -6.71 -33.00
CA GLY A 663 15.91 -7.66 -33.91
C GLY A 663 15.45 -8.96 -33.26
N LEU A 664 15.66 -9.13 -31.94
CA LEU A 664 15.13 -10.27 -31.19
C LEU A 664 13.65 -10.06 -30.85
N ASP A 665 12.92 -11.18 -30.75
CA ASP A 665 11.53 -11.25 -30.31
C ASP A 665 11.39 -12.02 -29.00
N ALA A 666 10.68 -11.46 -28.02
CA ALA A 666 10.41 -12.06 -26.71
C ALA A 666 9.02 -11.65 -26.21
N SER A 667 7.99 -12.45 -26.52
CA SER A 667 6.63 -12.25 -26.00
C SER A 667 6.36 -13.05 -24.73
N VAL A 668 6.52 -14.38 -24.82
CA VAL A 668 6.45 -15.33 -23.70
C VAL A 668 7.76 -16.11 -23.72
N ALA A 669 8.68 -15.79 -22.82
CA ALA A 669 10.07 -16.22 -22.92
C ALA A 669 10.85 -16.10 -21.61
N ARG A 670 11.89 -16.92 -21.48
CA ARG A 670 13.01 -16.66 -20.57
C ARG A 670 14.06 -15.83 -21.30
N VAL A 671 14.46 -14.70 -20.74
CA VAL A 671 15.48 -13.79 -21.29
C VAL A 671 16.65 -13.70 -20.32
N ASP A 672 17.76 -14.35 -20.67
CA ASP A 672 19.01 -14.29 -19.90
C ASP A 672 19.83 -13.07 -20.37
N VAL A 673 20.23 -12.19 -19.45
CA VAL A 673 20.93 -10.93 -19.75
C VAL A 673 22.21 -10.80 -18.92
N ARG A 674 23.29 -10.37 -19.58
CA ARG A 674 24.53 -9.87 -18.94
C ARG A 674 24.75 -8.44 -19.37
N VAL A 675 24.93 -7.54 -18.40
CA VAL A 675 25.25 -6.12 -18.63
C VAL A 675 26.67 -5.85 -18.12
N ALA A 676 27.51 -5.26 -18.96
CA ALA A 676 28.80 -4.70 -18.57
C ALA A 676 28.75 -3.17 -18.74
N LEU A 677 28.73 -2.45 -17.62
CA LEU A 677 28.33 -1.03 -17.57
C LEU A 677 29.28 -0.07 -18.29
N GLY A 678 30.57 -0.38 -18.38
CA GLY A 678 31.54 0.55 -18.99
C GLY A 678 31.53 1.91 -18.28
N SER A 679 31.23 2.98 -19.02
CA SER A 679 31.08 4.33 -18.46
C SER A 679 29.62 4.76 -18.27
N ALA A 680 28.66 3.91 -18.60
CA ALA A 680 27.24 4.23 -18.44
C ALA A 680 26.86 4.28 -16.95
N SER A 681 26.04 5.26 -16.58
CA SER A 681 25.44 5.33 -15.23
C SER A 681 24.38 4.24 -15.03
N GLU A 682 23.71 3.86 -16.12
CA GLU A 682 22.74 2.77 -16.18
C GLU A 682 22.79 2.11 -17.57
N ALA A 683 22.61 0.79 -17.63
CA ALA A 683 22.46 0.07 -18.89
C ALA A 683 21.61 -1.20 -18.74
N GLY A 684 20.95 -1.62 -19.82
CA GLY A 684 20.06 -2.78 -19.77
C GLY A 684 19.35 -3.09 -21.07
N VAL A 685 18.19 -3.73 -20.94
CA VAL A 685 17.32 -4.12 -22.05
C VAL A 685 15.95 -3.47 -21.93
N VAL A 686 15.28 -3.30 -23.07
CA VAL A 686 13.85 -2.98 -23.14
C VAL A 686 13.14 -4.22 -23.67
N LEU A 687 12.21 -4.74 -22.89
CA LEU A 687 11.43 -5.96 -23.16
C LEU A 687 9.99 -5.57 -23.54
N ARG A 688 9.30 -6.48 -24.25
CA ARG A 688 7.91 -6.25 -24.72
C ARG A 688 7.76 -4.90 -25.41
N ARG A 689 8.66 -4.64 -26.37
CA ARG A 689 8.79 -3.34 -27.04
C ARG A 689 8.01 -3.29 -28.35
N THR A 690 7.30 -2.19 -28.63
CA THR A 690 6.72 -1.93 -29.96
C THR A 690 7.79 -1.58 -30.98
N ALA A 691 7.49 -1.72 -32.27
CA ALA A 691 8.45 -1.42 -33.35
C ALA A 691 8.92 0.05 -33.33
N ASP A 692 8.03 0.98 -33.02
CA ASP A 692 8.33 2.41 -32.90
C ASP A 692 9.05 2.80 -31.59
N GLY A 693 9.07 1.93 -30.58
CA GLY A 693 9.66 2.20 -29.27
C GLY A 693 8.79 3.03 -28.33
N ALA A 694 7.52 3.27 -28.66
CA ALA A 694 6.60 3.99 -27.78
C ALA A 694 6.27 3.20 -26.50
N VAL A 695 6.19 1.87 -26.62
CA VAL A 695 5.94 0.95 -25.51
C VAL A 695 7.17 0.07 -25.29
N GLY A 696 7.49 -0.19 -24.03
CA GLY A 696 8.52 -1.12 -23.60
C GLY A 696 8.73 -1.08 -22.09
N THR A 697 9.09 -2.23 -21.51
CA THR A 697 9.48 -2.35 -20.10
C THR A 697 11.00 -2.38 -20.00
N LYS A 698 11.59 -1.43 -19.30
CA LYS A 698 13.05 -1.38 -19.13
C LYS A 698 13.46 -2.26 -17.96
N VAL A 699 14.49 -3.07 -18.17
CA VAL A 699 15.16 -3.84 -17.11
C VAL A 699 16.65 -3.58 -17.24
N GLY A 700 17.26 -2.97 -16.24
CA GLY A 700 18.66 -2.58 -16.29
C GLY A 700 19.30 -2.48 -14.93
N VAL A 701 20.57 -2.08 -14.93
CA VAL A 701 21.38 -1.97 -13.71
C VAL A 701 22.11 -0.64 -13.69
N ARG A 702 22.28 -0.08 -12.51
CA ARG A 702 23.04 1.14 -12.24
C ARG A 702 24.40 0.83 -11.63
N GLY A 703 25.33 1.78 -11.77
CA GLY A 703 26.70 1.64 -11.23
C GLY A 703 26.78 1.59 -9.70
N ASP A 704 25.74 2.02 -9.00
CA ASP A 704 25.64 1.99 -7.53
C ASP A 704 25.17 0.63 -6.97
N GLY A 705 24.90 -0.36 -7.83
CA GLY A 705 24.38 -1.65 -7.39
C GLY A 705 22.86 -1.73 -7.30
N THR A 706 22.16 -1.00 -8.16
CA THR A 706 20.69 -1.06 -8.23
C THR A 706 20.25 -1.78 -9.50
N LEU A 707 19.43 -2.83 -9.36
CA LEU A 707 18.60 -3.38 -10.43
C LEU A 707 17.34 -2.54 -10.54
N VAL A 708 16.98 -2.17 -11.77
CA VAL A 708 15.84 -1.30 -12.08
C VAL A 708 14.89 -2.04 -13.01
N VAL A 709 13.61 -2.06 -12.66
CA VAL A 709 12.51 -2.44 -13.55
C VAL A 709 11.63 -1.20 -13.71
N ASP A 710 11.60 -0.62 -14.90
CA ASP A 710 10.81 0.58 -15.21
C ASP A 710 9.67 0.19 -16.15
N ARG A 711 8.46 0.22 -15.58
CA ARG A 711 7.20 -0.09 -16.27
C ARG A 711 6.37 1.14 -16.63
N THR A 712 6.93 2.34 -16.53
CA THR A 712 6.22 3.61 -16.82
C THR A 712 5.71 3.71 -18.26
N LYS A 713 6.29 2.94 -19.18
CA LYS A 713 5.89 2.85 -20.60
C LYS A 713 5.57 1.42 -21.02
N SER A 714 5.14 0.56 -20.09
CA SER A 714 4.96 -0.88 -20.32
C SER A 714 3.70 -1.26 -21.12
N GLY A 715 2.89 -0.29 -21.55
CA GLY A 715 1.68 -0.51 -22.33
C GLY A 715 0.51 0.32 -21.79
N ASP A 716 -0.63 -0.31 -21.55
CA ASP A 716 -1.72 0.31 -20.80
C ASP A 716 -1.31 0.48 -19.33
N VAL A 717 -1.08 1.74 -18.94
CA VAL A 717 -0.73 2.14 -17.57
C VAL A 717 -1.72 3.18 -17.02
N GLY A 718 -2.71 3.58 -17.83
CA GLY A 718 -3.60 4.71 -17.53
C GLY A 718 -4.79 4.35 -16.64
N PHE A 719 -5.00 3.06 -16.38
CA PHE A 719 -6.11 2.57 -15.57
C PHE A 719 -5.98 2.90 -14.06
N ASN A 720 -4.77 3.16 -13.57
CA ASN A 720 -4.53 3.58 -12.19
C ASN A 720 -3.24 4.42 -12.09
N ALA A 721 -3.30 5.56 -11.41
CA ALA A 721 -2.19 6.52 -11.32
C ALA A 721 -0.93 5.97 -10.61
N LEU A 722 -1.08 4.92 -9.78
CA LEU A 722 0.03 4.28 -9.06
C LEU A 722 0.71 3.16 -9.86
N PHE A 723 0.16 2.79 -11.02
CA PHE A 723 0.69 1.67 -11.79
C PHE A 723 1.94 2.02 -12.58
N ALA A 724 2.01 3.21 -13.18
CA ALA A 724 3.21 3.67 -13.88
C ALA A 724 4.34 3.96 -12.87
N SER A 725 5.27 3.02 -12.72
CA SER A 725 6.25 3.02 -11.63
C SER A 725 7.62 2.48 -12.06
N VAL A 726 8.59 2.67 -11.17
CA VAL A 726 9.95 2.14 -11.27
C VAL A 726 10.26 1.41 -9.97
N GLU A 727 10.61 0.14 -10.09
CA GLU A 727 10.94 -0.77 -9.00
C GLU A 727 12.45 -0.97 -8.93
N GLU A 728 12.99 -1.01 -7.71
CA GLU A 728 14.42 -1.06 -7.47
C GLU A 728 14.78 -2.17 -6.48
N ALA A 729 15.86 -2.92 -6.79
CA ALA A 729 16.39 -3.96 -5.92
C ALA A 729 17.92 -3.86 -5.79
N PRO A 730 18.49 -4.04 -4.58
CA PRO A 730 19.93 -4.00 -4.40
C PRO A 730 20.58 -5.25 -5.01
N VAL A 731 21.61 -5.07 -5.84
CA VAL A 731 22.39 -6.12 -6.49
C VAL A 731 23.88 -5.83 -6.40
N THR A 732 24.71 -6.87 -6.36
CA THR A 732 26.16 -6.68 -6.36
C THR A 732 26.69 -6.53 -7.79
N VAL A 733 27.35 -5.42 -8.08
CA VAL A 733 28.14 -5.24 -9.32
C VAL A 733 29.50 -5.93 -9.15
N ARG A 734 29.75 -7.00 -9.89
CA ARG A 734 31.01 -7.76 -9.85
C ARG A 734 31.82 -7.45 -11.10
N ASP A 735 33.01 -6.88 -10.94
CA ASP A 735 33.89 -6.46 -12.05
C ASP A 735 33.21 -5.54 -13.09
N GLY A 736 32.29 -4.67 -12.63
CA GLY A 736 31.52 -3.77 -13.49
C GLY A 736 30.39 -4.47 -14.26
N GLU A 737 30.01 -5.67 -13.86
CA GLU A 737 29.01 -6.50 -14.52
C GLU A 737 27.92 -7.00 -13.58
N VAL A 738 26.72 -7.18 -14.15
CA VAL A 738 25.58 -7.82 -13.49
C VAL A 738 24.90 -8.77 -14.48
N THR A 739 24.36 -9.87 -13.97
CA THR A 739 23.55 -10.83 -14.72
C THR A 739 22.19 -10.99 -14.06
N PHE A 740 21.15 -11.06 -14.89
CA PHE A 740 19.79 -11.35 -14.45
C PHE A 740 19.05 -12.16 -15.52
N THR A 741 17.98 -12.82 -15.11
CA THR A 741 17.05 -13.51 -16.01
C THR A 741 15.66 -12.91 -15.83
N ALA A 742 15.04 -12.48 -16.92
CA ALA A 742 13.64 -12.06 -16.94
C ALA A 742 12.76 -13.17 -17.52
N TYR A 743 11.71 -13.55 -16.80
CA TYR A 743 10.63 -14.40 -17.30
C TYR A 743 9.48 -13.49 -17.73
N LEU A 744 9.13 -13.58 -19.01
CA LEU A 744 8.05 -12.82 -19.61
C LEU A 744 6.86 -13.74 -19.87
N ASP A 745 5.67 -13.27 -19.47
CA ASP A 745 4.40 -13.76 -19.98
C ASP A 745 3.61 -12.58 -20.60
N ARG A 746 2.38 -12.83 -21.05
CA ARG A 746 1.53 -11.87 -21.75
C ARG A 746 1.39 -10.55 -21.01
N SER A 747 1.26 -10.61 -19.68
CA SER A 747 1.02 -9.45 -18.82
C SER A 747 1.93 -9.36 -17.59
N SER A 748 3.11 -9.97 -17.62
CA SER A 748 4.03 -9.94 -16.48
C SER A 748 5.50 -9.99 -16.88
N VAL A 749 6.33 -9.47 -15.98
CA VAL A 749 7.78 -9.62 -15.96
C VAL A 749 8.22 -10.06 -14.55
N GLU A 750 8.95 -11.18 -14.48
CA GLU A 750 9.58 -11.69 -13.25
C GLU A 750 11.09 -11.71 -13.45
N VAL A 751 11.81 -10.78 -12.83
CA VAL A 751 13.28 -10.64 -12.93
C VAL A 751 13.94 -11.31 -11.74
N LEU A 752 14.89 -12.21 -11.99
CA LEU A 752 15.73 -12.85 -10.98
C LEU A 752 17.19 -12.48 -11.21
N ALA A 753 17.80 -11.83 -10.22
CA ALA A 753 19.22 -11.50 -10.18
C ALA A 753 19.94 -12.28 -9.08
N GLU A 754 21.27 -12.34 -9.16
CA GLU A 754 22.14 -13.01 -8.17
C GLU A 754 21.76 -14.47 -7.90
N GLY A 755 21.35 -15.18 -8.96
CA GLY A 755 20.91 -16.56 -8.87
C GLY A 755 19.57 -16.76 -8.15
N GLY A 756 18.79 -15.68 -7.94
CA GLY A 756 17.47 -15.72 -7.32
C GLY A 756 17.41 -15.16 -5.89
N GLN A 757 18.48 -14.56 -5.39
CA GLN A 757 18.48 -13.85 -4.09
C GLN A 757 17.81 -12.48 -4.15
N ARG A 758 17.64 -11.95 -5.37
CA ARG A 758 16.97 -10.68 -5.64
C ARG A 758 15.94 -10.94 -6.73
N SER A 759 14.69 -10.65 -6.44
CA SER A 759 13.60 -10.78 -7.40
C SER A 759 12.79 -9.50 -7.48
N VAL A 760 12.31 -9.20 -8.68
CA VAL A 760 11.36 -8.11 -8.95
C VAL A 760 10.26 -8.68 -9.83
N THR A 761 9.02 -8.63 -9.36
CA THR A 761 7.84 -9.17 -10.06
C THR A 761 6.82 -8.07 -10.28
N ASP A 762 6.50 -7.80 -11.54
CA ASP A 762 5.53 -6.78 -11.91
C ASP A 762 4.60 -7.23 -13.04
N LEU A 763 3.35 -6.78 -12.94
CA LEU A 763 2.40 -6.78 -14.04
C LEU A 763 2.78 -5.71 -15.06
N ILE A 764 2.50 -6.01 -16.33
CA ILE A 764 2.64 -5.10 -17.49
C ILE A 764 1.48 -5.34 -18.46
N TYR A 765 1.00 -4.33 -19.18
CA TYR A 765 -0.10 -4.49 -20.16
C TYR A 765 0.25 -4.01 -21.57
N PRO A 766 1.30 -4.58 -22.19
CA PRO A 766 1.71 -4.22 -23.55
C PRO A 766 0.69 -4.70 -24.61
N PRO A 767 0.56 -4.02 -25.76
CA PRO A 767 -0.23 -4.53 -26.87
C PRO A 767 0.42 -5.80 -27.45
N ALA A 768 -0.38 -6.63 -28.13
CA ALA A 768 0.11 -7.90 -28.70
C ALA A 768 1.25 -7.73 -29.73
N SER A 769 1.36 -6.57 -30.37
CA SER A 769 2.44 -6.21 -31.29
C SER A 769 3.78 -5.90 -30.61
N ALA A 770 3.79 -5.72 -29.29
CA ALA A 770 4.98 -5.37 -28.53
C ALA A 770 5.77 -6.64 -28.14
N THR A 771 6.54 -7.11 -29.10
CA THR A 771 7.32 -8.36 -28.98
C THR A 771 8.83 -8.11 -29.03
N GLY A 772 9.27 -6.91 -29.39
CA GLY A 772 10.67 -6.61 -29.62
C GLY A 772 11.52 -6.54 -28.36
N VAL A 773 12.83 -6.73 -28.54
CA VAL A 773 13.86 -6.46 -27.52
C VAL A 773 14.85 -5.41 -28.01
N ALA A 774 15.18 -4.44 -27.16
CA ALA A 774 16.23 -3.45 -27.40
C ALA A 774 17.29 -3.46 -26.30
N THR A 775 18.48 -2.94 -26.59
CA THR A 775 19.47 -2.55 -25.57
C THR A 775 19.37 -1.06 -25.29
N TYR A 776 19.71 -0.63 -24.09
CA TYR A 776 19.86 0.80 -23.79
C TYR A 776 21.05 1.10 -22.87
N ALA A 777 21.51 2.35 -22.91
CA ALA A 777 22.44 2.92 -21.94
C ALA A 777 22.09 4.38 -21.63
N VAL A 778 22.42 4.84 -20.42
CA VAL A 778 22.20 6.21 -19.92
C VAL A 778 23.51 6.79 -19.41
N GLY A 779 23.74 8.09 -19.60
CA GLY A 779 24.86 8.82 -18.99
C GLY A 779 26.26 8.41 -19.47
N GLY A 780 26.36 7.57 -20.50
CA GLY A 780 27.64 7.04 -20.98
C GLY A 780 27.47 5.92 -22.00
N THR A 781 28.47 5.04 -22.10
CA THR A 781 28.47 3.91 -23.03
C THR A 781 28.67 2.60 -22.27
N ALA A 782 27.74 1.66 -22.44
CA ALA A 782 27.92 0.32 -21.90
C ALA A 782 28.97 -0.44 -22.72
N LYS A 783 29.85 -1.17 -22.02
CA LYS A 783 30.90 -1.97 -22.64
C LYS A 783 30.30 -3.11 -23.46
N ALA A 784 29.30 -3.80 -22.91
CA ALA A 784 28.61 -4.89 -23.58
C ALA A 784 27.24 -5.17 -22.97
N ILE A 785 26.30 -5.63 -23.81
CA ILE A 785 25.07 -6.28 -23.35
C ILE A 785 24.89 -7.57 -24.15
N ASP A 786 24.86 -8.70 -23.46
CA ASP A 786 24.60 -10.01 -24.03
C ASP A 786 23.18 -10.46 -23.67
N ILE A 787 22.42 -10.89 -24.66
CA ILE A 787 21.01 -11.26 -24.53
C ILE A 787 20.81 -12.64 -25.13
N LYS A 788 20.12 -13.51 -24.40
CA LYS A 788 19.63 -14.79 -24.90
C LYS A 788 18.15 -14.93 -24.59
N VAL A 789 17.34 -14.97 -25.64
CA VAL A 789 15.90 -15.23 -25.53
C VAL A 789 15.64 -16.72 -25.78
N THR A 790 14.95 -17.36 -24.85
CA THR A 790 14.47 -18.74 -24.96
C THR A 790 12.95 -18.72 -24.90
N PRO A 791 12.24 -18.91 -26.03
CA PRO A 791 10.78 -18.92 -26.03
C PRO A 791 10.20 -19.96 -25.07
N ILE A 792 9.11 -19.63 -24.40
CA ILE A 792 8.34 -20.55 -23.55
C ILE A 792 7.03 -20.85 -24.27
N ARG A 793 6.70 -22.14 -24.43
CA ARG A 793 5.45 -22.61 -25.03
C ARG A 793 4.71 -23.47 -24.02
N PRO A 794 3.88 -22.85 -23.17
CA PRO A 794 3.12 -23.54 -22.14
C PRO A 794 2.02 -24.43 -22.72
#